data_AF-A0A1B8SDN4-F1
#
_entry.id   AF-A0A1B8SDN4-F1
#
_cell.length_a   1.000
_cell.length_b   1.000
_cell.length_c   1.000
_cell.angle_alpha   90.00
_cell.angle_beta   90.00
_cell.angle_gamma   90.00
#
_symmetry.space_group_name_H-M   'P 1'
#
loop_
_entity.id
_entity.type
_entity.pdbx_description
1 polymer ?
#
loop_
_entity_poly.entity_id
_entity_poly.type
_entity_poly.pdbx_seq_one_letter_code
_entity_poly.pdbx_strand_id
1 'polypeptide(L)'
;MTTSLAAAAMAMLMMAPRAVGESAPSQLLQPVIDQLLEAQQQITDTNTGFPFITPADLSTLGEYQQMLAGTMFASSLNMLARNEFHDVVMPWAPYPWSANVADPQPFLTYNNPDNFYSSLPVDPDKTYVITVHPAPGTQDVTFLANSGNGVTTDFEPLAAGVDLANATPNADGSYTIVLSSTAPTGVSAGNWVDIAGADTVVVRDTLGDWGQIHNSFSIEEQGASGALTFPLLSDDQILSMLGTIAANLPRENLSGSYLGQFQGVDTVPVNTFSDIAPTTEHIPGPLLSNQLTSLGHFSLAPDQALIVRVPQIDAAYSSIMVANAWGQTAPFATTFGSLNNTQTVHDSDGFTYYVISAKDPGVANWVDNSGITHGGVWLRWQNITGSVPSIPVRTEVVDVADVKNEIGNLLPADTPLVSAAERAADLQERLFEYGYAHDQSHGIAWVGANLMYDQVKAAMGAEQFTAIFGGQTDVPSVLDRLTPEFSPNLATLAHDILTNPDGSLSALINNVPLAIKDIELPVILLVERLQVLAGHTTEAIQTAVSSGDLPQLWTALDTAAQGLGSIFDLTLTDPATSITAGFLNARDDLAVAVMNAPGGFAPLSESTPLWDSLAALNEALIHTLAHSAAGTALLDPGDIAALDLLP
;
A
#
# COMPACT_ATOMS: atom_id res chain seq x y z
N MET A 1 22.98 11.98 -26.07
CA MET A 1 23.99 11.02 -25.57
C MET A 1 23.28 10.05 -24.61
N THR A 2 22.36 9.21 -25.12
CA THR A 2 21.36 8.50 -24.30
C THR A 2 21.37 6.98 -24.52
N THR A 3 22.46 6.42 -25.06
CA THR A 3 22.51 5.00 -25.47
C THR A 3 23.60 4.17 -24.78
N SER A 4 24.23 4.64 -23.69
CA SER A 4 25.36 3.89 -23.08
C SER A 4 25.06 3.11 -21.80
N LEU A 5 24.01 3.42 -21.03
CA LEU A 5 23.71 2.69 -19.78
C LEU A 5 22.94 1.37 -20.03
N ALA A 6 21.90 1.39 -20.86
CA ALA A 6 21.11 0.20 -21.19
C ALA A 6 21.93 -0.90 -21.90
N ALA A 7 22.90 -0.50 -22.74
CA ALA A 7 23.79 -1.44 -23.44
C ALA A 7 24.85 -2.06 -22.51
N ALA A 8 25.29 -1.33 -21.48
CA ALA A 8 26.22 -1.86 -20.48
C ALA A 8 25.53 -2.85 -19.53
N ALA A 9 24.28 -2.59 -19.14
CA ALA A 9 23.45 -3.52 -18.38
C ALA A 9 23.20 -4.82 -19.16
N MET A 10 22.87 -4.73 -20.47
CA MET A 10 22.69 -5.89 -21.36
C MET A 10 23.94 -6.77 -21.53
N ALA A 11 25.15 -6.22 -21.38
CA ALA A 11 26.39 -7.01 -21.47
C ALA A 11 26.66 -7.84 -20.20
N MET A 12 26.13 -7.41 -19.04
CA MET A 12 26.24 -8.13 -17.76
C MET A 12 25.18 -9.23 -17.59
N LEU A 13 24.08 -9.17 -18.35
CA LEU A 13 22.96 -10.13 -18.40
C LEU A 13 23.33 -11.56 -18.87
N MET A 14 24.58 -11.82 -19.30
CA MET A 14 25.02 -13.14 -19.80
C MET A 14 25.77 -13.99 -18.76
N MET A 15 25.88 -13.57 -17.50
CA MET A 15 26.49 -14.38 -16.44
C MET A 15 25.42 -15.19 -15.70
N ALA A 16 25.62 -16.51 -15.60
CA ALA A 16 24.68 -17.40 -14.92
C ALA A 16 24.61 -17.10 -13.40
N PRO A 17 23.43 -17.21 -12.78
CA PRO A 17 23.25 -16.95 -11.35
C PRO A 17 24.08 -17.94 -10.53
N ARG A 18 24.70 -17.44 -9.47
CA ARG A 18 25.28 -18.26 -8.40
C ARG A 18 24.46 -17.99 -7.16
N ALA A 19 24.02 -19.02 -6.45
CA ALA A 19 23.41 -18.86 -5.14
C ALA A 19 24.38 -18.11 -4.21
N VAL A 20 23.93 -16.96 -3.72
CA VAL A 20 24.68 -16.09 -2.82
C VAL A 20 24.20 -16.36 -1.41
N GLY A 21 25.12 -16.64 -0.50
CA GLY A 21 24.78 -16.80 0.92
C GLY A 21 24.36 -15.46 1.50
N GLU A 22 23.30 -15.46 2.31
CA GLU A 22 22.84 -14.29 3.05
C GLU A 22 23.93 -13.82 4.04
N SER A 23 24.11 -12.50 4.16
CA SER A 23 24.94 -11.92 5.20
C SER A 23 24.32 -12.20 6.57
N ALA A 24 25.13 -12.67 7.53
CA ALA A 24 24.68 -12.85 8.90
C ALA A 24 24.20 -11.52 9.52
N PRO A 25 23.19 -11.53 10.41
CA PRO A 25 22.70 -10.31 11.08
C PRO A 25 23.84 -9.52 11.69
N SER A 26 23.74 -8.19 11.66
CA SER A 26 24.69 -7.37 12.41
C SER A 26 24.59 -7.76 13.89
N GLN A 27 25.69 -8.23 14.49
CA GLN A 27 25.73 -8.56 15.92
C GLN A 27 25.32 -7.36 16.81
N LEU A 28 25.43 -6.14 16.27
CA LEU A 28 24.99 -4.91 16.92
C LEU A 28 23.48 -4.82 17.08
N LEU A 29 22.70 -5.38 16.15
CA LEU A 29 21.23 -5.30 16.15
C LEU A 29 20.57 -6.41 16.99
N GLN A 30 21.28 -7.49 17.31
CA GLN A 30 20.68 -8.61 18.06
C GLN A 30 19.96 -8.18 19.36
N PRO A 31 20.50 -7.26 20.20
CA PRO A 31 19.79 -6.82 21.39
C PRO A 31 18.44 -6.15 21.11
N VAL A 32 18.30 -5.38 20.03
CA VAL A 32 17.02 -4.73 19.69
C VAL A 32 16.05 -5.71 19.01
N ILE A 33 16.58 -6.70 18.27
CA ILE A 33 15.80 -7.81 17.72
C ILE A 33 15.19 -8.64 18.85
N ASP A 34 15.96 -8.95 19.89
CA ASP A 34 15.46 -9.64 21.08
C ASP A 34 14.35 -8.84 21.79
N GLN A 35 14.48 -7.50 21.84
CA GLN A 35 13.44 -6.62 22.41
C GLN A 35 12.16 -6.62 21.59
N LEU A 36 12.25 -6.64 20.25
CA LEU A 36 11.08 -6.73 19.37
C LEU A 36 10.33 -8.06 19.58
N LEU A 37 11.05 -9.17 19.68
CA LEU A 37 10.47 -10.49 19.96
C LEU A 37 9.86 -10.54 21.37
N GLU A 38 10.50 -9.94 22.37
CA GLU A 38 9.93 -9.81 23.72
C GLU A 38 8.64 -8.99 23.70
N ALA A 39 8.60 -7.88 22.94
CA ALA A 39 7.38 -7.08 22.78
C ALA A 39 6.24 -7.87 22.11
N GLN A 40 6.52 -8.67 21.08
CA GLN A 40 5.53 -9.58 20.50
C GLN A 40 5.04 -10.60 21.54
N GLN A 41 5.92 -11.18 22.35
CA GLN A 41 5.51 -12.10 23.42
C GLN A 41 4.61 -11.41 24.46
N GLN A 42 4.90 -10.15 24.83
CA GLN A 42 4.03 -9.38 25.72
C GLN A 42 2.64 -9.16 25.12
N ILE A 43 2.54 -8.95 23.81
CA ILE A 43 1.25 -8.89 23.10
C ILE A 43 0.55 -10.25 23.18
N THR A 44 1.26 -11.37 22.99
CA THR A 44 0.67 -12.70 23.15
C THR A 44 0.07 -12.88 24.54
N ASP A 45 0.83 -12.56 25.58
CA ASP A 45 0.41 -12.70 26.98
C ASP A 45 -0.79 -11.79 27.30
N THR A 46 -0.85 -10.61 26.69
CA THR A 46 -1.94 -9.64 26.88
C THR A 46 -3.20 -10.05 26.13
N ASN A 47 -3.08 -10.35 24.84
CA ASN A 47 -4.21 -10.56 23.94
C ASN A 47 -4.88 -11.91 24.18
N THR A 48 -4.15 -12.92 24.66
CA THR A 48 -4.74 -14.19 25.12
C THR A 48 -5.70 -14.01 26.31
N GLY A 49 -5.59 -12.89 27.02
CA GLY A 49 -6.49 -12.52 28.12
C GLY A 49 -7.71 -11.68 27.70
N PHE A 50 -7.83 -11.28 26.43
CA PHE A 50 -8.99 -10.52 25.97
C PHE A 50 -10.28 -11.35 26.01
N PRO A 51 -11.40 -10.78 26.47
CA PRO A 51 -12.63 -11.54 26.72
C PRO A 51 -13.33 -12.01 25.44
N PHE A 52 -13.05 -11.38 24.31
CA PHE A 52 -13.67 -11.65 23.01
C PHE A 52 -12.89 -12.65 22.14
N ILE A 53 -11.72 -13.10 22.61
CA ILE A 53 -10.83 -13.97 21.85
C ILE A 53 -11.14 -15.43 22.11
N THR A 54 -11.24 -16.21 21.04
CA THR A 54 -11.44 -17.65 21.06
C THR A 54 -10.11 -18.39 20.85
N PRO A 55 -10.03 -19.70 21.17
CA PRO A 55 -8.84 -20.48 20.87
C PRO A 55 -8.47 -20.53 19.38
N ALA A 56 -9.43 -20.32 18.47
CA ALA A 56 -9.18 -20.31 17.04
C ALA A 56 -8.44 -19.03 16.61
N ASP A 57 -8.75 -17.89 17.22
CA ASP A 57 -8.11 -16.60 16.93
C ASP A 57 -6.62 -16.58 17.28
N LEU A 58 -6.20 -17.41 18.24
CA LEU A 58 -4.78 -17.51 18.62
C LEU A 58 -3.89 -18.00 17.47
N SER A 59 -4.45 -18.68 16.47
CA SER A 59 -3.68 -19.15 15.31
C SER A 59 -3.23 -18.01 14.39
N THR A 60 -3.96 -16.89 14.35
CA THR A 60 -3.65 -15.71 13.52
C THR A 60 -3.03 -14.57 14.33
N LEU A 61 -2.86 -14.73 15.65
CA LEU A 61 -2.28 -13.70 16.52
C LEU A 61 -0.86 -13.30 16.11
N GLY A 62 -0.05 -14.24 15.61
CA GLY A 62 1.29 -13.94 15.10
C GLY A 62 1.27 -13.03 13.86
N GLU A 63 0.33 -13.27 12.94
CA GLU A 63 0.16 -12.42 11.75
C GLU A 63 -0.34 -11.02 12.14
N TYR A 64 -1.24 -10.93 13.13
CA TYR A 64 -1.64 -9.64 13.70
C TYR A 64 -0.45 -8.87 14.28
N GLN A 65 0.44 -9.54 15.02
CA GLN A 65 1.65 -8.91 15.58
C GLN A 65 2.58 -8.39 14.49
N GLN A 66 2.73 -9.16 13.40
CA GLN A 66 3.51 -8.75 12.23
C GLN A 66 2.87 -7.56 11.51
N MET A 67 1.55 -7.56 11.33
CA MET A 67 0.81 -6.45 10.73
C MET A 67 0.99 -5.15 11.53
N LEU A 68 0.81 -5.22 12.85
CA LEU A 68 0.98 -4.08 13.75
C LEU A 68 2.43 -3.56 13.68
N ALA A 69 3.42 -4.45 13.83
CA ALA A 69 4.83 -4.07 13.77
C ALA A 69 5.21 -3.51 12.40
N GLY A 70 4.71 -4.10 11.30
CA GLY A 70 4.93 -3.65 9.93
C GLY A 70 4.33 -2.27 9.66
N THR A 71 3.15 -1.99 10.23
CA THR A 71 2.54 -0.65 10.17
C THR A 71 3.38 0.38 10.92
N MET A 72 3.84 0.07 12.14
CA MET A 72 4.73 0.95 12.89
C MET A 72 6.08 1.15 12.18
N PHE A 73 6.60 0.12 11.51
CA PHE A 73 7.82 0.18 10.72
C PHE A 73 7.66 1.14 9.54
N ALA A 74 6.60 1.00 8.74
CA ALA A 74 6.32 1.90 7.63
C ALA A 74 6.15 3.37 8.09
N SER A 75 5.41 3.60 9.17
CA SER A 75 5.29 4.95 9.76
C SER A 75 6.64 5.50 10.22
N SER A 76 7.50 4.66 10.79
CA SER A 76 8.84 5.07 11.24
C SER A 76 9.76 5.41 10.06
N LEU A 77 9.69 4.65 8.96
CA LEU A 77 10.43 4.98 7.73
C LEU A 77 10.00 6.35 7.18
N ASN A 78 8.70 6.64 7.16
CA ASN A 78 8.20 7.94 6.69
C ASN A 78 8.72 9.10 7.55
N MET A 79 8.72 8.92 8.88
CA MET A 79 9.30 9.91 9.80
C MET A 79 10.79 10.10 9.57
N LEU A 80 11.54 9.03 9.34
CA LEU A 80 12.98 9.07 9.09
C LEU A 80 13.28 9.81 7.78
N ALA A 81 12.55 9.49 6.70
CA ALA A 81 12.63 10.17 5.41
C ALA A 81 12.48 11.69 5.55
N ARG A 82 11.44 12.11 6.28
CA ARG A 82 11.15 13.54 6.49
C ARG A 82 12.18 14.23 7.40
N ASN A 83 12.53 13.62 8.52
CA ASN A 83 13.37 14.26 9.54
C ASN A 83 14.85 14.31 9.17
N GLU A 84 15.37 13.24 8.56
CA GLU A 84 16.81 13.09 8.30
C GLU A 84 17.19 13.45 6.87
N PHE A 85 16.27 13.22 5.90
CA PHE A 85 16.54 13.43 4.48
C PHE A 85 15.78 14.63 3.90
N HIS A 86 14.95 15.30 4.72
CA HIS A 86 14.09 16.42 4.31
C HIS A 86 13.24 16.10 3.08
N ASP A 87 12.91 14.82 2.92
CA ASP A 87 12.11 14.34 1.82
C ASP A 87 10.63 14.40 2.20
N VAL A 88 9.84 15.06 1.33
CA VAL A 88 8.39 15.17 1.49
C VAL A 88 7.80 14.47 0.29
N VAL A 89 7.39 13.23 0.51
CA VAL A 89 6.68 12.40 -0.45
C VAL A 89 5.33 12.02 0.13
N MET A 90 4.43 11.54 -0.72
CA MET A 90 3.17 10.91 -0.30
C MET A 90 3.41 9.40 -0.24
N PRO A 91 4.01 8.84 0.84
CA PRO A 91 4.17 7.40 0.98
C PRO A 91 2.78 6.78 1.09
N TRP A 92 2.59 5.52 0.72
CA TRP A 92 1.28 4.91 0.75
C TRP A 92 1.32 3.47 1.28
N ALA A 93 0.22 3.07 1.92
CA ALA A 93 -0.16 1.69 2.19
C ALA A 93 -1.39 1.38 1.31
N PRO A 94 -1.46 0.26 0.57
CA PRO A 94 -0.59 -0.94 0.58
C PRO A 94 0.89 -0.64 0.35
N TYR A 95 1.82 -1.42 0.88
CA TYR A 95 3.23 -0.99 0.90
C TYR A 95 3.92 -1.09 -0.48
N PRO A 96 4.84 -0.17 -0.83
CA PRO A 96 5.52 -0.12 -2.14
C PRO A 96 6.49 -1.28 -2.39
N TRP A 97 6.79 -2.11 -1.39
CA TRP A 97 7.58 -3.34 -1.55
C TRP A 97 6.72 -4.59 -1.76
N SER A 98 5.42 -4.41 -2.04
CA SER A 98 4.51 -5.50 -2.40
C SER A 98 4.68 -5.85 -3.89
N ALA A 99 4.64 -7.12 -4.21
CA ALA A 99 4.60 -7.61 -5.58
C ALA A 99 3.16 -7.67 -6.10
N ASN A 100 3.02 -7.54 -7.41
CA ASN A 100 1.76 -7.76 -8.12
C ASN A 100 1.37 -9.24 -8.11
N VAL A 101 0.10 -9.50 -8.47
CA VAL A 101 -0.44 -10.86 -8.63
C VAL A 101 -0.42 -11.64 -7.31
N ALA A 102 -0.51 -10.91 -6.19
CA ALA A 102 -0.63 -11.41 -4.83
C ALA A 102 -1.45 -10.42 -4.01
N ASP A 103 -1.98 -10.88 -2.88
CA ASP A 103 -2.63 -10.00 -1.91
C ASP A 103 -1.57 -9.13 -1.22
N PRO A 104 -1.83 -7.86 -0.89
CA PRO A 104 -0.83 -7.04 -0.22
C PRO A 104 -0.47 -7.61 1.15
N GLN A 105 0.73 -7.27 1.63
CA GLN A 105 1.07 -7.53 3.02
C GLN A 105 0.03 -6.84 3.93
N PRO A 106 -0.50 -7.51 4.97
CA PRO A 106 -1.47 -6.90 5.88
C PRO A 106 -0.94 -5.59 6.48
N PHE A 107 -1.81 -4.57 6.53
CA PHE A 107 -1.52 -3.25 7.09
C PHE A 107 -2.79 -2.70 7.74
N LEU A 108 -2.66 -2.02 8.88
CA LEU A 108 -3.76 -1.43 9.66
C LEU A 108 -4.87 -2.44 10.06
N THR A 109 -5.47 -2.25 11.23
CA THR A 109 -6.69 -3.00 11.56
C THR A 109 -7.89 -2.42 10.84
N TYR A 110 -8.70 -3.29 10.25
CA TYR A 110 -9.88 -2.94 9.48
C TYR A 110 -9.59 -1.87 8.41
N ASN A 111 -8.46 -2.03 7.71
CA ASN A 111 -8.14 -1.22 6.55
C ASN A 111 -9.27 -1.29 5.52
N ASN A 112 -9.55 -0.19 4.81
CA ASN A 112 -10.41 -0.23 3.64
C ASN A 112 -9.59 -0.76 2.46
N PRO A 113 -9.96 -1.88 1.81
CA PRO A 113 -9.22 -2.45 0.68
C PRO A 113 -9.05 -1.51 -0.50
N ASP A 114 -9.97 -0.57 -0.67
CA ASP A 114 -9.95 0.38 -1.78
C ASP A 114 -9.18 1.67 -1.47
N ASN A 115 -8.63 1.82 -0.26
CA ASN A 115 -7.91 3.02 0.10
C ASN A 115 -6.40 2.86 -0.10
N PHE A 116 -5.83 3.84 -0.78
CA PHE A 116 -4.40 4.12 -0.72
C PHE A 116 -4.18 5.16 0.39
N TYR A 117 -3.60 4.70 1.50
CA TYR A 117 -3.41 5.49 2.72
C TYR A 117 -2.02 6.10 2.75
N SER A 118 -1.91 7.43 2.77
CA SER A 118 -0.65 8.11 3.05
C SER A 118 -0.61 8.67 4.47
N SER A 119 0.38 8.28 5.27
CA SER A 119 0.67 8.92 6.55
C SER A 119 1.83 9.88 6.37
N LEU A 120 1.51 11.16 6.13
CA LEU A 120 2.48 12.22 5.89
C LEU A 120 2.92 12.87 7.21
N PRO A 121 4.18 12.74 7.64
CA PRO A 121 4.70 13.50 8.77
C PRO A 121 4.80 14.99 8.41
N VAL A 122 4.31 15.87 9.29
CA VAL A 122 4.29 17.32 9.04
C VAL A 122 4.98 18.09 10.17
N ASP A 123 5.58 19.23 9.85
CA ASP A 123 5.91 20.25 10.83
C ASP A 123 4.73 21.24 10.97
N PRO A 124 4.20 21.51 12.16
CA PRO A 124 3.22 22.57 12.34
C PRO A 124 3.81 23.98 12.09
N ASP A 125 5.14 24.14 12.11
CA ASP A 125 5.81 25.42 11.83
C ASP A 125 6.10 25.65 10.34
N LYS A 126 5.75 24.68 9.48
CA LYS A 126 5.98 24.72 8.03
C LYS A 126 4.67 24.82 7.25
N THR A 127 4.80 25.08 5.96
CA THR A 127 3.69 25.09 5.01
C THR A 127 3.97 24.09 3.91
N TYR A 128 2.98 23.25 3.62
CA TYR A 128 3.05 22.26 2.55
C TYR A 128 1.97 22.56 1.51
N VAL A 129 2.28 22.28 0.24
CA VAL A 129 1.33 22.40 -0.87
C VAL A 129 1.21 21.04 -1.52
N ILE A 130 -0.01 20.51 -1.53
CA ILE A 130 -0.37 19.28 -2.24
C ILE A 130 -1.10 19.67 -3.52
N THR A 131 -0.66 19.15 -4.65
CA THR A 131 -1.41 19.23 -5.92
C THR A 131 -2.03 17.87 -6.20
N VAL A 132 -3.35 17.86 -6.45
CA VAL A 132 -4.09 16.65 -6.82
C VAL A 132 -4.57 16.80 -8.26
N HIS A 133 -4.27 15.82 -9.10
CA HIS A 133 -4.76 15.69 -10.46
C HIS A 133 -5.84 14.62 -10.50
N PRO A 134 -7.14 15.00 -10.59
CA PRO A 134 -8.23 14.04 -10.50
C PRO A 134 -8.31 13.07 -11.67
N ALA A 135 -8.82 11.87 -11.41
CA ALA A 135 -9.05 10.82 -12.39
C ALA A 135 -10.31 9.99 -12.06
N PRO A 136 -10.88 9.26 -13.03
CA PRO A 136 -12.14 8.53 -12.82
C PRO A 136 -12.08 7.36 -11.82
N GLY A 137 -10.90 6.77 -11.59
CA GLY A 137 -10.73 5.64 -10.67
C GLY A 137 -10.92 6.00 -9.19
N THR A 138 -10.69 7.25 -8.83
CA THR A 138 -10.89 7.77 -7.46
C THR A 138 -12.32 8.26 -7.26
N GLN A 139 -12.96 7.85 -6.16
CA GLN A 139 -14.30 8.31 -5.77
C GLN A 139 -14.28 9.37 -4.66
N ASP A 140 -13.29 9.30 -3.76
CA ASP A 140 -13.16 10.25 -2.67
C ASP A 140 -11.70 10.46 -2.28
N VAL A 141 -11.38 11.68 -1.80
CA VAL A 141 -10.07 12.01 -1.23
C VAL A 141 -10.27 12.81 0.04
N THR A 142 -9.63 12.35 1.12
CA THR A 142 -9.75 12.99 2.43
C THR A 142 -8.37 13.29 3.03
N PHE A 143 -8.26 14.43 3.71
CA PHE A 143 -7.07 14.88 4.43
C PHE A 143 -7.42 15.03 5.91
N LEU A 144 -6.80 14.24 6.78
CA LEU A 144 -7.07 14.25 8.22
C LEU A 144 -5.80 14.59 9.00
N ALA A 145 -5.77 15.77 9.61
CA ALA A 145 -4.70 16.15 10.52
C ALA A 145 -4.85 15.42 11.87
N ASN A 146 -3.79 14.77 12.33
CA ASN A 146 -3.75 14.03 13.58
C ASN A 146 -2.58 14.49 14.44
N SER A 147 -2.79 14.55 15.76
CA SER A 147 -1.67 14.42 16.68
C SER A 147 -1.23 12.95 16.72
N GLY A 148 0.04 12.72 17.03
CA GLY A 148 0.64 11.40 17.02
C GLY A 148 1.02 10.88 15.65
N ASN A 149 1.78 9.79 15.67
CA ASN A 149 2.47 9.21 14.51
C ASN A 149 2.21 7.70 14.34
N GLY A 150 1.37 7.11 15.19
CA GLY A 150 1.08 5.68 15.19
C GLY A 150 2.27 4.80 15.60
N VAL A 151 3.29 5.40 16.23
CA VAL A 151 4.48 4.70 16.71
C VAL A 151 4.69 4.99 18.19
N THR A 152 5.01 6.25 18.53
CA THR A 152 5.23 6.69 19.93
C THR A 152 3.96 7.22 20.58
N THR A 153 3.06 7.76 19.76
CA THR A 153 1.78 8.33 20.17
C THR A 153 0.72 7.83 19.19
N ASP A 154 -0.44 7.43 19.73
CA ASP A 154 -1.57 6.97 18.90
C ASP A 154 -2.06 8.13 18.02
N PHE A 155 -2.66 7.82 16.87
CA PHE A 155 -3.25 8.83 16.03
C PHE A 155 -4.54 9.35 16.66
N GLU A 156 -4.58 10.66 16.91
CA GLU A 156 -5.76 11.33 17.45
C GLU A 156 -6.17 12.49 16.53
N PRO A 157 -7.35 12.40 15.87
CA PRO A 157 -7.86 13.46 15.00
C PRO A 157 -7.94 14.82 15.71
N LEU A 158 -7.36 15.85 15.11
CA LEU A 158 -7.39 17.21 15.65
C LEU A 158 -8.66 17.98 15.27
N ALA A 159 -9.24 17.62 14.12
CA ALA A 159 -10.44 18.22 13.58
C ALA A 159 -11.18 17.20 12.69
N ALA A 160 -12.35 17.61 12.19
CA ALA A 160 -12.96 16.91 11.07
C ALA A 160 -12.01 16.94 9.86
N GLY A 161 -11.94 15.84 9.13
CA GLY A 161 -11.16 15.76 7.89
C GLY A 161 -11.66 16.76 6.84
N VAL A 162 -10.77 17.18 5.95
CA VAL A 162 -11.10 17.98 4.77
C VAL A 162 -11.30 17.05 3.58
N ASP A 163 -12.46 17.12 2.95
CA ASP A 163 -12.75 16.37 1.73
C ASP A 163 -12.40 17.20 0.50
N LEU A 164 -11.75 16.57 -0.47
CA LEU A 164 -11.45 17.21 -1.76
C LEU A 164 -12.74 17.65 -2.48
N ALA A 165 -13.85 16.95 -2.27
CA ALA A 165 -15.16 17.33 -2.80
C ALA A 165 -15.64 18.72 -2.33
N ASN A 166 -15.12 19.23 -1.21
CA ASN A 166 -15.41 20.56 -0.68
C ASN A 166 -14.40 21.62 -1.14
N ALA A 167 -13.34 21.23 -1.85
CA ALA A 167 -12.33 22.11 -2.38
C ALA A 167 -12.79 22.80 -3.68
N THR A 168 -12.19 23.95 -3.98
CA THR A 168 -12.36 24.62 -5.27
C THR A 168 -11.27 24.15 -6.22
N PRO A 169 -11.60 23.65 -7.42
CA PRO A 169 -10.59 23.28 -8.42
C PRO A 169 -9.95 24.52 -9.04
N ASN A 170 -8.73 24.34 -9.53
CA ASN A 170 -7.99 25.26 -10.37
C ASN A 170 -8.62 25.33 -11.78
N ALA A 171 -8.17 26.28 -12.60
CA ALA A 171 -8.71 26.48 -13.96
C ALA A 171 -8.45 25.28 -14.90
N ASP A 172 -7.43 24.47 -14.62
CA ASP A 172 -7.08 23.24 -15.34
C ASP A 172 -7.76 21.98 -14.77
N GLY A 173 -8.58 22.12 -13.72
CA GLY A 173 -9.27 21.01 -13.06
C GLY A 173 -8.44 20.30 -11.97
N SER A 174 -7.16 20.64 -11.79
CA SER A 174 -6.39 20.18 -10.63
C SER A 174 -6.89 20.84 -9.34
N TYR A 175 -6.46 20.34 -8.18
CA TYR A 175 -6.71 20.97 -6.89
C TYR A 175 -5.39 21.31 -6.20
N THR A 176 -5.35 22.47 -5.57
CA THR A 176 -4.27 22.85 -4.66
C THR A 176 -4.79 22.84 -3.23
N ILE A 177 -4.20 22.00 -2.39
CA ILE A 177 -4.49 21.87 -0.96
C ILE A 177 -3.28 22.37 -0.17
N VAL A 178 -3.50 23.30 0.74
CA VAL A 178 -2.45 23.88 1.58
C VAL A 178 -2.55 23.29 2.99
N LEU A 179 -1.43 22.80 3.52
CA LEU A 179 -1.31 22.40 4.91
C LEU A 179 -0.51 23.48 5.65
N SER A 180 -1.11 24.15 6.63
CA SER A 180 -0.42 25.15 7.47
C SER A 180 -1.16 25.38 8.79
N SER A 181 -0.44 25.72 9.87
CA SER A 181 -1.01 26.02 11.19
C SER A 181 -1.73 27.37 11.28
N THR A 182 -1.62 28.19 10.23
CA THR A 182 -2.33 29.47 10.11
C THR A 182 -3.04 29.51 8.76
N ALA A 183 -4.29 30.00 8.78
CA ALA A 183 -5.10 30.16 7.58
C ALA A 183 -4.35 30.98 6.51
N PRO A 184 -4.06 30.39 5.34
CA PRO A 184 -3.34 31.08 4.27
C PRO A 184 -4.23 32.14 3.61
N THR A 185 -3.64 33.29 3.26
CA THR A 185 -4.39 34.38 2.61
C THR A 185 -4.75 34.00 1.17
N GLY A 186 -6.02 34.13 0.80
CA GLY A 186 -6.49 33.89 -0.57
C GLY A 186 -6.77 32.43 -0.92
N VAL A 187 -6.71 31.52 0.06
CA VAL A 187 -7.05 30.10 -0.10
C VAL A 187 -8.45 29.88 0.49
N SER A 188 -9.32 29.15 -0.22
CA SER A 188 -10.64 28.76 0.28
C SER A 188 -10.54 27.78 1.44
N ALA A 189 -11.55 27.77 2.33
CA ALA A 189 -11.57 26.88 3.48
C ALA A 189 -11.49 25.38 3.09
N GLY A 190 -12.14 24.97 1.99
CA GLY A 190 -12.04 23.59 1.49
C GLY A 190 -10.69 23.23 0.86
N ASN A 191 -9.80 24.19 0.64
CA ASN A 191 -8.46 23.99 0.08
C ASN A 191 -7.37 24.12 1.16
N TRP A 192 -7.74 24.20 2.44
CA TRP A 192 -6.79 24.37 3.54
C TRP A 192 -7.06 23.34 4.64
N VAL A 193 -5.99 22.69 5.07
CA VAL A 193 -5.98 21.81 6.24
C VAL A 193 -5.19 22.49 7.35
N ASP A 194 -5.84 22.71 8.49
CA ASP A 194 -5.17 23.19 9.69
C ASP A 194 -4.32 22.08 10.31
N ILE A 195 -3.01 22.30 10.36
CA ILE A 195 -2.04 21.38 10.96
C ILE A 195 -1.49 21.88 12.30
N ALA A 196 -2.15 22.86 12.94
CA ALA A 196 -1.76 23.31 14.26
C ALA A 196 -1.81 22.16 15.28
N GLY A 197 -0.63 21.76 15.78
CA GLY A 197 -0.49 20.63 16.71
C GLY A 197 -0.53 19.24 16.05
N ALA A 198 -0.52 19.18 14.72
CA ALA A 198 -0.44 17.92 13.99
C ALA A 198 1.00 17.41 13.95
N ASP A 199 1.16 16.11 14.17
CA ASP A 199 2.41 15.39 13.88
C ASP A 199 2.30 14.72 12.50
N THR A 200 1.09 14.35 12.08
CA THR A 200 0.82 13.68 10.82
C THR A 200 -0.45 14.18 10.14
N VAL A 201 -0.49 14.10 8.81
CA VAL A 201 -1.70 14.20 8.02
C VAL A 201 -1.93 12.86 7.33
N VAL A 202 -3.05 12.20 7.63
CA VAL A 202 -3.47 10.98 6.95
C VAL A 202 -4.27 11.38 5.72
N VAL A 203 -3.75 11.05 4.55
CA VAL A 203 -4.42 11.22 3.26
C VAL A 203 -4.99 9.87 2.83
N ARG A 204 -6.22 9.85 2.36
CA ARG A 204 -6.86 8.66 1.81
C ARG A 204 -7.30 8.97 0.40
N ASP A 205 -6.79 8.21 -0.55
CA ASP A 205 -7.33 8.13 -1.90
C ASP A 205 -8.21 6.88 -1.98
N THR A 206 -9.53 7.06 -2.02
CA THR A 206 -10.51 5.98 -2.02
C THR A 206 -10.87 5.64 -3.46
N LEU A 207 -10.43 4.48 -3.93
CA LEU A 207 -10.70 4.01 -5.29
C LEU A 207 -12.10 3.40 -5.37
N GLY A 208 -12.82 3.69 -6.45
CA GLY A 208 -14.05 2.99 -6.80
C GLY A 208 -13.80 1.84 -7.77
N ASP A 209 -12.84 2.02 -8.67
CA ASP A 209 -12.57 1.09 -9.76
C ASP A 209 -11.05 0.99 -9.93
N TRP A 210 -10.51 -0.19 -9.61
CA TRP A 210 -9.07 -0.45 -9.69
C TRP A 210 -8.59 -0.56 -11.14
N GLY A 211 -9.48 -0.85 -12.10
CA GLY A 211 -9.18 -0.95 -13.53
C GLY A 211 -9.07 0.39 -14.25
N GLN A 212 -9.26 1.51 -13.54
CA GLN A 212 -9.23 2.87 -14.08
C GLN A 212 -8.01 3.65 -13.59
N ILE A 213 -7.65 4.69 -14.34
CA ILE A 213 -6.64 5.65 -13.89
C ILE A 213 -7.18 6.37 -12.64
N HIS A 214 -6.39 6.41 -11.57
CA HIS A 214 -6.71 7.11 -10.32
C HIS A 214 -5.92 8.40 -10.15
N ASN A 215 -6.22 9.13 -9.08
CA ASN A 215 -5.65 10.46 -8.84
C ASN A 215 -4.12 10.42 -8.73
N SER A 216 -3.43 11.41 -9.29
CA SER A 216 -2.02 11.62 -8.98
C SER A 216 -1.83 12.77 -8.00
N PHE A 217 -0.86 12.60 -7.10
CA PHE A 217 -0.55 13.53 -6.02
C PHE A 217 0.90 13.98 -6.13
N SER A 218 1.13 15.28 -5.94
CA SER A 218 2.45 15.83 -5.63
C SER A 218 2.38 16.62 -4.34
N ILE A 219 3.50 16.68 -3.62
CA ILE A 219 3.61 17.47 -2.40
C ILE A 219 4.95 18.21 -2.37
N GLU A 220 4.92 19.44 -1.90
CA GLU A 220 6.10 20.27 -1.71
C GLU A 220 6.06 20.98 -0.36
N GLU A 221 7.18 20.96 0.38
CA GLU A 221 7.41 21.91 1.49
C GLU A 221 7.82 23.27 0.92
N GLN A 222 7.10 24.34 1.28
CA GLN A 222 7.43 25.67 0.81
C GLN A 222 8.81 26.11 1.29
N GLY A 223 9.68 26.44 0.32
CA GLY A 223 11.04 26.89 0.59
C GLY A 223 12.07 25.76 0.71
N ALA A 224 11.68 24.50 0.52
CA ALA A 224 12.62 23.39 0.38
C ALA A 224 13.39 23.46 -0.95
N SER A 225 14.60 22.90 -0.99
CA SER A 225 15.49 22.96 -2.17
C SER A 225 15.09 22.02 -3.32
N GLY A 226 13.98 21.28 -3.21
CA GLY A 226 13.46 20.37 -4.23
C GLY A 226 14.38 19.18 -4.57
N ALA A 227 15.49 19.02 -3.85
CA ALA A 227 16.48 17.97 -4.10
C ALA A 227 16.16 16.76 -3.23
N LEU A 228 15.77 15.65 -3.86
CA LEU A 228 15.63 14.38 -3.18
C LEU A 228 17.02 13.81 -2.89
N THR A 229 17.21 13.36 -1.65
CA THR A 229 18.41 12.62 -1.26
C THR A 229 17.99 11.19 -0.99
N PHE A 230 18.51 10.25 -1.79
CA PHE A 230 18.22 8.85 -1.52
C PHE A 230 18.87 8.42 -0.20
N PRO A 231 18.10 7.76 0.68
CA PRO A 231 18.53 7.53 2.06
C PRO A 231 19.59 6.44 2.13
N LEU A 232 20.76 6.78 2.69
CA LEU A 232 21.75 5.84 3.20
C LEU A 232 21.64 5.82 4.72
N LEU A 233 21.13 4.72 5.28
CA LEU A 233 20.85 4.60 6.71
C LEU A 233 22.10 4.15 7.46
N SER A 234 22.42 4.85 8.55
CA SER A 234 23.43 4.36 9.49
C SER A 234 22.89 3.28 10.41
N ASP A 235 23.78 2.45 10.96
CA ASP A 235 23.43 1.45 11.98
C ASP A 235 22.72 2.10 13.19
N ASP A 236 23.12 3.32 13.58
CA ASP A 236 22.51 4.06 14.69
C ASP A 236 21.07 4.51 14.36
N GLN A 237 20.80 4.92 13.12
CA GLN A 237 19.45 5.26 12.67
C GLN A 237 18.54 4.02 12.67
N ILE A 238 19.03 2.89 12.14
CA ILE A 238 18.30 1.62 12.15
C ILE A 238 18.03 1.17 13.59
N LEU A 239 19.06 1.17 14.45
CA LEU A 239 18.95 0.74 15.84
C LEU A 239 17.98 1.63 16.65
N SER A 240 18.06 2.95 16.48
CA SER A 240 17.16 3.90 17.14
C SER A 240 15.70 3.71 16.72
N MET A 241 15.46 3.54 15.42
CA MET A 241 14.13 3.28 14.88
C MET A 241 13.55 1.97 15.41
N LEU A 242 14.29 0.86 15.28
CA LEU A 242 13.86 -0.45 15.77
C LEU A 242 13.62 -0.44 17.28
N GLY A 243 14.48 0.24 18.04
CA GLY A 243 14.32 0.37 19.50
C GLY A 243 13.09 1.18 19.89
N THR A 244 12.75 2.21 19.11
CA THR A 244 11.52 2.98 19.28
C THR A 244 10.29 2.11 19.02
N ILE A 245 10.30 1.28 17.97
CA ILE A 245 9.21 0.34 17.69
C ILE A 245 9.08 -0.66 18.85
N ALA A 246 10.18 -1.31 19.25
CA ALA A 246 10.19 -2.32 20.31
C ALA A 246 9.61 -1.78 21.63
N ALA A 247 9.99 -0.55 22.01
CA ALA A 247 9.54 0.07 23.24
C ALA A 247 8.04 0.44 23.26
N ASN A 248 7.44 0.65 22.08
CA ASN A 248 6.07 1.14 21.98
C ASN A 248 5.07 0.12 21.42
N LEU A 249 5.54 -0.99 20.84
CA LEU A 249 4.70 -2.00 20.21
C LEU A 249 3.58 -2.55 21.15
N PRO A 250 3.85 -2.92 22.42
CA PRO A 250 2.79 -3.36 23.33
C PRO A 250 1.79 -2.26 23.71
N ARG A 251 2.23 -0.99 23.73
CA ARG A 251 1.37 0.17 23.98
C ARG A 251 0.44 0.39 22.80
N GLU A 252 0.96 0.35 21.58
CA GLU A 252 0.19 0.53 20.35
C GLU A 252 -0.86 -0.57 20.18
N ASN A 253 -0.54 -1.82 20.52
CA ASN A 253 -1.52 -2.91 20.56
C ASN A 253 -2.75 -2.59 21.44
N LEU A 254 -2.57 -1.80 22.50
CA LEU A 254 -3.63 -1.39 23.43
C LEU A 254 -4.25 -0.03 23.08
N SER A 255 -3.88 0.56 21.95
CA SER A 255 -4.34 1.89 21.54
C SER A 255 -5.81 1.89 21.08
N GLY A 256 -6.38 3.08 20.92
CA GLY A 256 -7.74 3.21 20.36
C GLY A 256 -7.76 2.72 18.92
N SER A 257 -6.70 3.00 18.16
CA SER A 257 -6.54 2.58 16.78
C SER A 257 -6.49 1.06 16.59
N TYR A 258 -6.15 0.27 17.60
CA TYR A 258 -6.11 -1.19 17.51
C TYR A 258 -7.16 -1.86 18.43
N LEU A 259 -6.91 -1.92 19.74
CA LEU A 259 -7.82 -2.59 20.69
C LEU A 259 -9.23 -1.97 20.68
N GLY A 260 -9.33 -0.64 20.57
CA GLY A 260 -10.61 0.06 20.55
C GLY A 260 -11.51 -0.39 19.39
N GLN A 261 -10.92 -0.70 18.23
CA GLN A 261 -11.68 -1.18 17.07
C GLN A 261 -12.20 -2.61 17.26
N PHE A 262 -11.39 -3.51 17.83
CA PHE A 262 -11.84 -4.89 18.15
C PHE A 262 -12.99 -4.88 19.13
N GLN A 263 -12.87 -4.06 20.19
CA GLN A 263 -13.91 -3.89 21.20
C GLN A 263 -15.20 -3.34 20.59
N GLY A 264 -15.11 -2.40 19.65
CA GLY A 264 -16.26 -1.86 18.94
C GLY A 264 -17.08 -2.96 18.24
N VAL A 265 -16.41 -3.84 17.50
CA VAL A 265 -17.06 -4.99 16.85
C VAL A 265 -17.64 -5.97 17.87
N ASP A 266 -16.91 -6.26 18.95
CA ASP A 266 -17.39 -7.17 20.01
C ASP A 266 -18.66 -6.67 20.73
N THR A 267 -18.91 -5.35 20.73
CA THR A 267 -20.17 -4.81 21.29
C THR A 267 -21.41 -5.14 20.43
N VAL A 268 -21.20 -5.53 19.17
CA VAL A 268 -22.28 -5.88 18.24
C VAL A 268 -22.68 -7.34 18.43
N PRO A 269 -23.97 -7.66 18.61
CA PRO A 269 -24.42 -9.05 18.71
C PRO A 269 -24.04 -9.86 17.46
N VAL A 270 -23.66 -11.12 17.67
CA VAL A 270 -23.28 -12.04 16.58
C VAL A 270 -24.39 -12.17 15.53
N ASN A 271 -23.97 -12.19 14.27
CA ASN A 271 -24.77 -12.19 13.06
C ASN A 271 -25.74 -11.01 12.94
N THR A 272 -25.39 -9.86 13.52
CA THR A 272 -26.14 -8.60 13.41
C THR A 272 -25.21 -7.44 13.09
N PHE A 273 -25.79 -6.26 12.91
CA PHE A 273 -25.09 -5.00 12.62
C PHE A 273 -25.54 -3.90 13.57
N SER A 274 -24.65 -2.95 13.84
CA SER A 274 -24.97 -1.71 14.53
C SER A 274 -25.90 -0.83 13.67
N ASP A 275 -26.49 0.20 14.29
CA ASP A 275 -27.11 1.29 13.55
C ASP A 275 -26.10 1.93 12.58
N ILE A 276 -26.60 2.53 11.49
CA ILE A 276 -25.79 3.32 10.57
C ILE A 276 -25.57 4.69 11.20
N ALA A 277 -24.34 4.98 11.62
CA ALA A 277 -23.98 6.23 12.28
C ALA A 277 -22.58 6.69 11.86
N PRO A 278 -22.18 7.94 12.17
CA PRO A 278 -20.80 8.38 11.98
C PRO A 278 -19.83 7.40 12.61
N THR A 279 -18.73 7.10 11.91
CA THR A 279 -17.76 6.07 12.33
C THR A 279 -17.21 6.34 13.75
N THR A 280 -17.04 7.62 14.10
CA THR A 280 -16.58 8.09 15.41
C THR A 280 -17.56 7.80 16.56
N GLU A 281 -18.83 7.50 16.27
CA GLU A 281 -19.80 7.06 17.28
C GLU A 281 -19.68 5.57 17.61
N HIS A 282 -19.04 4.79 16.73
CA HIS A 282 -18.86 3.35 16.92
C HIS A 282 -17.52 2.99 17.57
N ILE A 283 -16.44 3.68 17.17
CA ILE A 283 -15.06 3.30 17.52
C ILE A 283 -14.14 4.53 17.62
N PRO A 284 -13.00 4.42 18.32
CA PRO A 284 -11.91 5.42 18.32
C PRO A 284 -10.89 5.19 17.18
N GLY A 285 -9.92 6.12 17.03
CA GLY A 285 -8.80 6.04 16.06
C GLY A 285 -8.78 7.20 15.04
N PRO A 286 -7.92 7.14 14.00
CA PRO A 286 -7.78 8.18 12.96
C PRO A 286 -8.96 8.17 11.96
N LEU A 287 -10.18 8.30 12.45
CA LEU A 287 -11.40 8.04 11.70
C LEU A 287 -11.89 9.26 10.92
N LEU A 288 -12.53 9.00 9.79
CA LEU A 288 -13.21 10.03 9.00
C LEU A 288 -14.53 10.39 9.68
N SER A 289 -14.64 11.63 10.15
CA SER A 289 -15.83 12.14 10.84
C SER A 289 -17.07 12.26 9.95
N ASN A 290 -16.89 12.32 8.63
CA ASN A 290 -17.92 12.42 7.61
C ASN A 290 -18.31 11.04 7.00
N GLN A 291 -17.59 9.98 7.36
CA GLN A 291 -17.91 8.61 6.95
C GLN A 291 -18.99 8.04 7.87
N LEU A 292 -20.06 7.50 7.27
CA LEU A 292 -20.98 6.61 7.99
C LEU A 292 -20.49 5.18 7.94
N THR A 293 -20.71 4.47 9.04
CA THR A 293 -20.36 3.07 9.19
C THR A 293 -21.53 2.30 9.81
N SER A 294 -21.62 1.01 9.49
CA SER A 294 -22.37 0.04 10.29
C SER A 294 -21.46 -1.17 10.53
N LEU A 295 -21.15 -1.42 11.79
CA LEU A 295 -20.29 -2.52 12.21
C LEU A 295 -21.11 -3.79 12.32
N GLY A 296 -20.68 -4.86 11.65
CA GLY A 296 -21.22 -6.19 11.79
C GLY A 296 -20.30 -7.10 12.59
N HIS A 297 -20.87 -8.06 13.29
CA HIS A 297 -20.15 -9.16 13.92
C HIS A 297 -20.74 -10.45 13.35
N PHE A 298 -19.94 -11.31 12.74
CA PHE A 298 -20.43 -12.56 12.16
C PHE A 298 -19.82 -13.79 12.85
N SER A 299 -20.57 -14.88 12.85
CA SER A 299 -20.08 -16.22 13.21
C SER A 299 -20.86 -17.26 12.40
N LEU A 300 -20.16 -17.99 11.54
CA LEU A 300 -20.73 -18.88 10.54
C LEU A 300 -20.00 -20.24 10.54
N ALA A 301 -20.77 -21.32 10.47
CA ALA A 301 -20.23 -22.62 10.12
C ALA A 301 -19.80 -22.66 8.63
N PRO A 302 -18.92 -23.60 8.21
CA PRO A 302 -18.41 -23.67 6.83
C PRO A 302 -19.46 -23.90 5.72
N ASP A 303 -20.69 -24.24 6.08
CA ASP A 303 -21.84 -24.46 5.20
C ASP A 303 -22.95 -23.42 5.40
N GLN A 304 -22.72 -22.38 6.20
CA GLN A 304 -23.65 -21.28 6.41
C GLN A 304 -23.26 -20.02 5.63
N ALA A 305 -24.28 -19.23 5.31
CA ALA A 305 -24.15 -17.89 4.75
C ALA A 305 -24.88 -16.88 5.63
N LEU A 306 -24.34 -15.66 5.73
CA LEU A 306 -25.03 -14.50 6.28
C LEU A 306 -25.55 -13.65 5.12
N ILE A 307 -26.86 -13.58 4.93
CA ILE A 307 -27.48 -12.61 4.04
C ILE A 307 -27.56 -11.29 4.78
N VAL A 308 -27.03 -10.22 4.18
CA VAL A 308 -27.01 -8.87 4.74
C VAL A 308 -27.80 -7.95 3.82
N ARG A 309 -28.97 -7.50 4.29
CA ARG A 309 -29.86 -6.58 3.58
C ARG A 309 -29.62 -5.16 4.07
N VAL A 310 -29.03 -4.34 3.21
CA VAL A 310 -28.54 -2.99 3.52
C VAL A 310 -29.40 -1.97 2.76
N PRO A 311 -29.94 -0.91 3.41
CA PRO A 311 -30.62 0.15 2.68
C PRO A 311 -29.63 0.85 1.73
N GLN A 312 -30.06 1.17 0.51
CA GLN A 312 -29.26 2.00 -0.37
C GLN A 312 -29.13 3.42 0.22
N ILE A 313 -27.91 3.95 0.19
CA ILE A 313 -27.57 5.30 0.61
C ILE A 313 -26.86 5.96 -0.56
N ASP A 314 -27.33 7.15 -0.96
CA ASP A 314 -26.70 7.94 -2.00
C ASP A 314 -25.34 8.48 -1.51
N ALA A 315 -24.28 7.78 -1.87
CA ALA A 315 -22.89 8.08 -1.52
C ALA A 315 -22.01 7.91 -2.77
N ALA A 316 -20.92 8.68 -2.88
CA ALA A 316 -19.98 8.49 -3.99
C ALA A 316 -19.26 7.14 -3.89
N TYR A 317 -18.97 6.71 -2.65
CA TYR A 317 -18.35 5.43 -2.36
C TYR A 317 -19.12 4.70 -1.26
N SER A 318 -19.29 3.39 -1.45
CA SER A 318 -19.71 2.50 -0.38
C SER A 318 -19.08 1.13 -0.53
N SER A 319 -18.84 0.44 0.59
CA SER A 319 -18.24 -0.89 0.57
C SER A 319 -18.69 -1.79 1.71
N ILE A 320 -18.45 -3.08 1.51
CA ILE A 320 -18.49 -4.12 2.52
C ILE A 320 -17.14 -4.85 2.52
N MET A 321 -16.65 -5.22 3.70
CA MET A 321 -15.50 -6.11 3.84
C MET A 321 -15.63 -6.99 5.07
N VAL A 322 -14.94 -8.12 5.06
CA VAL A 322 -14.85 -9.07 6.18
C VAL A 322 -13.44 -9.07 6.75
N ALA A 323 -13.32 -9.21 8.06
CA ALA A 323 -12.05 -9.33 8.75
C ALA A 323 -12.14 -10.33 9.91
N ASN A 324 -11.01 -10.89 10.33
CA ASN A 324 -10.94 -11.78 11.49
C ASN A 324 -11.09 -11.00 12.83
N ALA A 325 -10.99 -11.70 13.96
CA ALA A 325 -11.11 -11.10 15.29
C ALA A 325 -10.04 -10.04 15.63
N TRP A 326 -8.89 -10.07 14.92
CA TRP A 326 -7.81 -9.09 15.03
C TRP A 326 -7.90 -7.97 13.99
N GLY A 327 -9.03 -7.86 13.30
CA GLY A 327 -9.25 -6.85 12.26
C GLY A 327 -8.35 -7.01 11.04
N GLN A 328 -7.71 -8.16 10.83
CA GLN A 328 -7.02 -8.44 9.58
C GLN A 328 -8.07 -8.75 8.52
N THR A 329 -8.12 -7.92 7.48
CA THR A 329 -9.09 -8.03 6.40
C THR A 329 -8.86 -9.33 5.61
N ALA A 330 -9.96 -9.99 5.22
CA ALA A 330 -9.90 -11.14 4.33
C ALA A 330 -9.20 -10.75 3.03
N PRO A 331 -8.50 -11.67 2.34
CA PRO A 331 -7.85 -11.33 1.10
C PRO A 331 -8.80 -10.68 0.10
N PHE A 332 -8.31 -9.66 -0.60
CA PHE A 332 -9.17 -8.81 -1.41
C PHE A 332 -8.62 -8.56 -2.80
N ALA A 333 -7.34 -8.78 -3.07
CA ALA A 333 -6.84 -8.82 -4.44
C ALA A 333 -6.99 -10.22 -5.06
N THR A 334 -6.84 -11.26 -4.23
CA THR A 334 -6.82 -12.68 -4.65
C THR A 334 -8.10 -13.44 -4.35
N THR A 335 -9.10 -12.78 -3.76
CA THR A 335 -10.49 -13.24 -3.63
C THR A 335 -11.43 -12.04 -3.44
N PHE A 336 -12.72 -12.31 -3.19
CA PHE A 336 -13.79 -11.33 -2.99
C PHE A 336 -14.04 -11.05 -1.50
N GLY A 337 -13.00 -10.87 -0.69
CA GLY A 337 -13.12 -10.53 0.73
C GLY A 337 -13.73 -9.14 0.99
N SER A 338 -13.82 -8.32 -0.04
CA SER A 338 -14.52 -7.04 -0.06
C SER A 338 -15.24 -6.80 -1.39
N LEU A 339 -16.26 -5.95 -1.35
CA LEU A 339 -16.93 -5.39 -2.53
C LEU A 339 -17.19 -3.91 -2.29
N ASN A 340 -17.01 -3.09 -3.33
CA ASN A 340 -17.41 -1.69 -3.33
C ASN A 340 -18.61 -1.44 -4.27
N ASN A 341 -19.06 -0.19 -4.38
CA ASN A 341 -20.25 0.19 -5.16
C ASN A 341 -20.13 0.01 -6.67
N THR A 342 -18.93 -0.08 -7.24
CA THR A 342 -18.77 -0.36 -8.68
C THR A 342 -18.84 -1.86 -8.97
N GLN A 343 -18.56 -2.68 -7.95
CA GLN A 343 -18.55 -4.15 -8.01
C GLN A 343 -19.87 -4.77 -7.53
N THR A 344 -20.77 -3.96 -6.97
CA THR A 344 -22.00 -4.40 -6.33
C THR A 344 -23.21 -4.13 -7.22
N VAL A 345 -24.12 -5.10 -7.30
CA VAL A 345 -25.43 -4.93 -7.93
C VAL A 345 -26.42 -4.39 -6.92
N HIS A 346 -27.08 -3.29 -7.26
CA HIS A 346 -28.16 -2.70 -6.48
C HIS A 346 -29.52 -3.25 -6.94
N ASP A 347 -30.34 -3.68 -5.98
CA ASP A 347 -31.65 -4.24 -6.27
C ASP A 347 -32.72 -3.14 -6.42
N SER A 348 -33.78 -3.45 -7.18
CA SER A 348 -34.83 -2.50 -7.53
C SER A 348 -35.74 -2.10 -6.36
N ASP A 349 -35.64 -2.79 -5.22
CA ASP A 349 -36.45 -2.55 -4.01
C ASP A 349 -35.84 -1.50 -3.06
N GLY A 350 -34.72 -0.87 -3.45
CA GLY A 350 -34.01 0.15 -2.67
C GLY A 350 -33.05 -0.42 -1.63
N PHE A 351 -32.67 -1.69 -1.77
CA PHE A 351 -31.69 -2.36 -0.92
C PHE A 351 -30.55 -2.93 -1.75
N THR A 352 -29.45 -3.22 -1.06
CA THR A 352 -28.36 -4.04 -1.55
C THR A 352 -28.31 -5.28 -0.68
N TYR A 353 -28.29 -6.46 -1.30
CA TYR A 353 -28.15 -7.72 -0.58
C TYR A 353 -26.74 -8.26 -0.80
N TYR A 354 -25.99 -8.45 0.29
CA TYR A 354 -24.71 -9.14 0.29
C TYR A 354 -24.86 -10.53 0.87
N VAL A 355 -24.08 -11.49 0.38
CA VAL A 355 -24.03 -12.84 0.93
C VAL A 355 -22.62 -13.13 1.40
N ILE A 356 -22.41 -13.24 2.71
CA ILE A 356 -21.10 -13.57 3.28
C ILE A 356 -21.02 -15.07 3.54
N SER A 357 -20.06 -15.76 2.93
CA SER A 357 -19.86 -17.20 3.15
C SER A 357 -18.50 -17.69 2.65
N ALA A 358 -18.07 -18.88 3.10
CA ALA A 358 -16.80 -19.50 2.71
C ALA A 358 -16.84 -20.21 1.34
N LYS A 359 -18.03 -20.33 0.72
CA LYS A 359 -18.23 -21.07 -0.53
C LYS A 359 -19.10 -20.22 -1.44
N ASP A 360 -18.70 -20.10 -2.71
CA ASP A 360 -19.46 -19.32 -3.68
C ASP A 360 -20.92 -19.82 -3.77
N PRO A 361 -21.91 -18.99 -3.35
CA PRO A 361 -23.33 -19.31 -3.47
C PRO A 361 -23.85 -19.16 -4.92
N GLY A 362 -23.04 -18.61 -5.83
CA GLY A 362 -23.38 -18.39 -7.23
C GLY A 362 -24.24 -17.15 -7.49
N VAL A 363 -24.18 -16.14 -6.62
CA VAL A 363 -24.82 -14.81 -6.80
C VAL A 363 -23.77 -13.70 -6.90
N ALA A 364 -24.11 -12.58 -7.53
CA ALA A 364 -23.16 -11.49 -7.81
C ALA A 364 -22.49 -10.92 -6.54
N ASN A 365 -23.29 -10.43 -5.58
CA ASN A 365 -22.81 -9.76 -4.36
C ASN A 365 -22.34 -10.75 -3.27
N TRP A 366 -21.52 -11.73 -3.65
CA TRP A 366 -20.88 -12.66 -2.72
C TRP A 366 -19.61 -12.04 -2.14
N VAL A 367 -19.49 -12.08 -0.81
CA VAL A 367 -18.29 -11.71 -0.07
C VAL A 367 -17.67 -12.98 0.51
N ASP A 368 -16.49 -13.33 0.03
CA ASP A 368 -15.76 -14.53 0.44
C ASP A 368 -15.10 -14.28 1.81
N ASN A 369 -15.57 -14.98 2.84
CA ASN A 369 -14.95 -14.87 4.16
C ASN A 369 -13.59 -15.59 4.25
N SER A 370 -13.13 -16.26 3.19
CA SER A 370 -11.81 -16.91 3.11
C SER A 370 -11.57 -17.94 4.22
N GLY A 371 -12.64 -18.58 4.70
CA GLY A 371 -12.56 -19.54 5.81
C GLY A 371 -12.49 -18.90 7.21
N ILE A 372 -12.50 -17.57 7.32
CA ILE A 372 -12.69 -16.86 8.58
C ILE A 372 -14.10 -17.21 9.09
N THR A 373 -14.17 -17.95 10.20
CA THR A 373 -15.45 -18.47 10.73
C THR A 373 -16.18 -17.46 11.61
N HIS A 374 -15.48 -16.45 12.13
CA HIS A 374 -16.05 -15.38 12.93
C HIS A 374 -15.13 -14.15 12.91
N GLY A 375 -15.71 -12.98 13.15
CA GLY A 375 -14.99 -11.71 13.13
C GLY A 375 -15.89 -10.53 12.81
N GLY A 376 -15.29 -9.48 12.26
CA GLY A 376 -15.98 -8.23 11.93
C GLY A 376 -16.42 -8.15 10.47
N VAL A 377 -17.49 -7.41 10.24
CA VAL A 377 -17.91 -6.94 8.92
C VAL A 377 -18.00 -5.42 8.98
N TRP A 378 -17.50 -4.73 7.96
CA TRP A 378 -17.56 -3.27 7.92
C TRP A 378 -18.31 -2.81 6.69
N LEU A 379 -19.43 -2.13 6.92
CA LEU A 379 -20.11 -1.35 5.90
C LEU A 379 -19.69 0.11 6.02
N ARG A 380 -19.35 0.76 4.90
CA ARG A 380 -18.91 2.16 4.87
C ARG A 380 -19.64 2.94 3.79
N TRP A 381 -19.88 4.22 4.06
CA TRP A 381 -20.34 5.22 3.08
C TRP A 381 -19.55 6.51 3.25
N GLN A 382 -18.97 6.99 2.14
CA GLN A 382 -18.19 8.22 2.09
C GLN A 382 -18.78 9.18 1.06
N ASN A 383 -18.52 10.48 1.25
CA ASN A 383 -19.05 11.55 0.40
C ASN A 383 -20.56 11.38 0.12
N ILE A 384 -21.35 11.42 1.21
CA ILE A 384 -22.80 11.20 1.16
C ILE A 384 -23.48 12.40 0.51
N THR A 385 -24.21 12.14 -0.56
CA THR A 385 -24.83 13.17 -1.41
C THR A 385 -26.34 13.28 -1.23
N GLY A 386 -26.98 12.27 -0.61
CA GLY A 386 -28.42 12.22 -0.40
C GLY A 386 -28.85 11.94 1.04
N SER A 387 -30.09 11.50 1.20
CA SER A 387 -30.67 11.21 2.52
C SER A 387 -30.27 9.84 3.03
N VAL A 388 -29.92 9.75 4.31
CA VAL A 388 -29.66 8.48 5.00
C VAL A 388 -30.99 7.91 5.51
N PRO A 389 -31.47 6.76 5.00
CA PRO A 389 -32.71 6.16 5.47
C PRO A 389 -32.57 5.69 6.93
N SER A 390 -33.62 5.86 7.75
CA SER A 390 -33.66 5.33 9.13
C SER A 390 -34.01 3.83 9.19
N ILE A 391 -33.69 3.09 8.13
CA ILE A 391 -33.97 1.66 8.00
C ILE A 391 -32.72 0.91 8.48
N PRO A 392 -32.81 0.01 9.47
CA PRO A 392 -31.64 -0.72 9.94
C PRO A 392 -31.20 -1.79 8.92
N VAL A 393 -29.92 -2.14 8.98
CA VAL A 393 -29.38 -3.34 8.32
C VAL A 393 -30.06 -4.57 8.92
N ARG A 394 -30.46 -5.52 8.07
CA ARG A 394 -31.08 -6.78 8.51
C ARG A 394 -30.26 -7.96 8.03
N THR A 395 -30.28 -9.02 8.83
CA THR A 395 -29.49 -10.21 8.56
C THR A 395 -30.31 -11.49 8.70
N GLU A 396 -29.91 -12.51 7.96
CA GLU A 396 -30.44 -13.86 8.09
C GLU A 396 -29.32 -14.88 7.85
N VAL A 397 -29.18 -15.84 8.77
CA VAL A 397 -28.25 -16.96 8.60
C VAL A 397 -28.99 -18.11 7.95
N VAL A 398 -28.45 -18.61 6.85
CA VAL A 398 -29.03 -19.69 6.05
C VAL A 398 -27.96 -20.72 5.69
N ASP A 399 -28.37 -21.87 5.17
CA ASP A 399 -27.42 -22.80 4.52
C ASP A 399 -26.99 -22.21 3.17
N VAL A 400 -25.69 -22.26 2.85
CA VAL A 400 -25.14 -21.72 1.58
C VAL A 400 -25.86 -22.31 0.36
N ALA A 401 -26.22 -23.59 0.44
CA ALA A 401 -26.92 -24.29 -0.62
C ALA A 401 -28.32 -23.71 -0.91
N ASP A 402 -28.96 -23.09 0.08
CA ASP A 402 -30.31 -22.55 -0.05
C ASP A 402 -30.32 -21.15 -0.68
N VAL A 403 -29.22 -20.39 -0.59
CA VAL A 403 -29.10 -19.03 -1.13
C VAL A 403 -29.58 -18.94 -2.58
N LYS A 404 -29.06 -19.83 -3.44
CA LYS A 404 -29.44 -19.88 -4.87
C LYS A 404 -30.76 -20.61 -5.10
N ASN A 405 -31.06 -21.62 -4.30
CA ASN A 405 -32.26 -22.46 -4.49
C ASN A 405 -33.55 -21.75 -4.08
N GLU A 406 -33.46 -20.77 -3.17
CA GLU A 406 -34.59 -20.04 -2.61
C GLU A 406 -34.57 -18.54 -2.97
N ILE A 407 -33.94 -18.17 -4.10
CA ILE A 407 -34.10 -16.84 -4.70
C ILE A 407 -35.60 -16.54 -4.89
N GLY A 408 -36.01 -15.33 -4.53
CA GLY A 408 -37.41 -14.90 -4.42
C GLY A 408 -37.97 -14.99 -3.00
N ASN A 409 -37.43 -15.87 -2.14
CA ASN A 409 -37.71 -15.90 -0.70
C ASN A 409 -36.61 -15.19 0.10
N LEU A 410 -35.34 -15.57 -0.15
CA LEU A 410 -34.17 -15.09 0.59
C LEU A 410 -33.54 -13.83 -0.03
N LEU A 411 -33.58 -13.74 -1.36
CA LEU A 411 -33.02 -12.65 -2.17
C LEU A 411 -34.06 -12.18 -3.20
N PRO A 412 -33.95 -10.96 -3.76
CA PRO A 412 -34.81 -10.51 -4.85
C PRO A 412 -34.87 -11.48 -6.04
N ALA A 413 -36.03 -11.57 -6.69
CA ALA A 413 -36.24 -12.55 -7.76
C ALA A 413 -35.37 -12.30 -9.02
N ASP A 414 -34.86 -11.08 -9.15
CA ASP A 414 -33.96 -10.60 -10.20
C ASP A 414 -32.48 -10.60 -9.78
N THR A 415 -32.11 -11.15 -8.61
CA THR A 415 -30.71 -11.27 -8.19
C THR A 415 -29.87 -11.97 -9.26
N PRO A 416 -28.79 -11.34 -9.75
CA PRO A 416 -27.95 -11.93 -10.79
C PRO A 416 -27.22 -13.17 -10.30
N LEU A 417 -27.20 -14.19 -11.16
CA LEU A 417 -26.44 -15.41 -10.95
C LEU A 417 -25.08 -15.29 -11.64
N VAL A 418 -24.05 -15.80 -10.98
CA VAL A 418 -22.69 -15.88 -11.51
C VAL A 418 -22.29 -17.35 -11.58
N SER A 419 -21.79 -17.79 -12.73
CA SER A 419 -21.24 -19.13 -12.92
C SER A 419 -19.81 -19.21 -12.40
N ALA A 420 -19.32 -20.42 -12.13
CA ALA A 420 -17.93 -20.61 -11.71
C ALA A 420 -16.90 -20.11 -12.75
N ALA A 421 -17.25 -20.11 -14.04
CA ALA A 421 -16.37 -19.61 -15.09
C ALA A 421 -16.34 -18.08 -15.14
N GLU A 422 -17.49 -17.42 -14.95
CA GLU A 422 -17.57 -15.96 -14.79
C GLU A 422 -16.82 -15.53 -13.53
N ARG A 423 -17.06 -16.19 -12.38
CA ARG A 423 -16.33 -15.91 -11.14
C ARG A 423 -14.81 -16.00 -11.28
N ALA A 424 -14.31 -17.01 -11.98
CA ALA A 424 -12.88 -17.18 -12.22
C ALA A 424 -12.31 -16.09 -13.14
N ALA A 425 -13.10 -15.60 -14.10
CA ALA A 425 -12.71 -14.47 -14.95
C ALA A 425 -12.69 -13.16 -14.15
N ASP A 426 -13.74 -12.89 -13.37
CA ASP A 426 -13.84 -11.72 -12.50
C ASP A 426 -12.67 -11.68 -11.51
N LEU A 427 -12.28 -12.83 -10.95
CA LEU A 427 -11.15 -12.92 -10.04
C LEU A 427 -9.81 -12.62 -10.72
N GLN A 428 -9.63 -13.10 -11.95
CA GLN A 428 -8.43 -12.83 -12.73
C GLN A 428 -8.34 -11.34 -13.07
N GLU A 429 -9.44 -10.71 -13.48
CA GLU A 429 -9.53 -9.28 -13.75
C GLU A 429 -9.18 -8.48 -12.50
N ARG A 430 -9.86 -8.75 -11.38
CA ARG A 430 -9.61 -8.12 -10.08
C ARG A 430 -8.15 -8.18 -9.65
N LEU A 431 -7.48 -9.31 -9.84
CA LEU A 431 -6.08 -9.52 -9.49
C LEU A 431 -5.15 -8.59 -10.29
N PHE A 432 -5.41 -8.41 -11.59
CA PHE A 432 -4.61 -7.51 -12.43
C PHE A 432 -4.97 -6.05 -12.22
N GLU A 433 -6.24 -5.72 -12.05
CA GLU A 433 -6.70 -4.36 -11.75
C GLU A 433 -6.11 -3.84 -10.44
N TYR A 434 -6.03 -4.69 -9.42
CA TYR A 434 -5.39 -4.32 -8.16
C TYR A 434 -3.88 -3.98 -8.36
N GLY A 435 -3.17 -4.79 -9.14
CA GLY A 435 -1.78 -4.51 -9.52
C GLY A 435 -1.63 -3.19 -10.29
N TYR A 436 -2.52 -2.95 -11.26
CA TYR A 436 -2.57 -1.72 -12.04
C TYR A 436 -2.80 -0.49 -11.16
N ALA A 437 -3.73 -0.54 -10.19
CA ALA A 437 -3.94 0.54 -9.24
C ALA A 437 -2.70 0.77 -8.35
N HIS A 438 -2.00 -0.30 -7.96
CA HIS A 438 -0.78 -0.25 -7.15
C HIS A 438 0.36 0.45 -7.91
N ASP A 439 0.64 0.01 -9.14
CA ASP A 439 1.74 0.51 -9.97
C ASP A 439 1.57 2.00 -10.32
N GLN A 440 0.33 2.48 -10.50
CA GLN A 440 0.05 3.90 -10.74
C GLN A 440 0.60 4.82 -9.64
N SER A 441 0.62 4.36 -8.38
CA SER A 441 1.14 5.08 -7.22
C SER A 441 2.67 5.05 -7.11
N HIS A 442 3.35 4.29 -7.98
CA HIS A 442 4.81 4.22 -8.00
C HIS A 442 5.42 5.53 -8.48
N GLY A 443 6.59 5.88 -7.95
CA GLY A 443 7.28 7.12 -8.30
C GLY A 443 8.65 7.13 -7.66
N ILE A 444 9.27 8.30 -7.57
CA ILE A 444 10.60 8.40 -6.94
C ILE A 444 10.60 7.96 -5.46
N ALA A 445 9.47 8.20 -4.76
CA ALA A 445 9.24 7.75 -3.39
C ALA A 445 9.28 6.22 -3.25
N TRP A 446 8.84 5.48 -4.28
CA TRP A 446 8.90 4.02 -4.33
C TRP A 446 10.33 3.51 -4.26
N VAL A 447 11.27 4.20 -4.93
CA VAL A 447 12.71 3.88 -4.87
C VAL A 447 13.24 4.11 -3.46
N GLY A 448 12.96 5.28 -2.87
CA GLY A 448 13.42 5.60 -1.51
C GLY A 448 12.89 4.64 -0.45
N ALA A 449 11.60 4.28 -0.53
CA ALA A 449 10.97 3.33 0.38
C ALA A 449 11.59 1.93 0.27
N ASN A 450 11.74 1.40 -0.95
CA ASN A 450 12.38 0.10 -1.17
C ASN A 450 13.86 0.11 -0.73
N LEU A 451 14.58 1.21 -0.94
CA LEU A 451 15.97 1.33 -0.52
C LEU A 451 16.13 1.30 1.00
N MET A 452 15.26 1.99 1.75
CA MET A 452 15.26 1.93 3.22
C MET A 452 14.84 0.54 3.72
N TYR A 453 13.80 -0.04 3.12
CA TYR A 453 13.33 -1.38 3.41
C TYR A 453 14.46 -2.41 3.27
N ASP A 454 15.18 -2.38 2.14
CA ASP A 454 16.31 -3.27 1.86
C ASP A 454 17.44 -3.12 2.89
N GLN A 455 17.79 -1.89 3.25
CA GLN A 455 18.85 -1.62 4.22
C GLN A 455 18.50 -2.19 5.61
N VAL A 456 17.27 -1.98 6.08
CA VAL A 456 16.83 -2.51 7.37
C VAL A 456 16.76 -4.03 7.34
N LYS A 457 16.17 -4.60 6.28
CA LYS A 457 16.07 -6.05 6.10
C LYS A 457 17.44 -6.72 6.02
N ALA A 458 18.39 -6.12 5.31
CA ALA A 458 19.76 -6.61 5.23
C ALA A 458 20.47 -6.54 6.58
N ALA A 459 20.29 -5.46 7.33
CA ALA A 459 20.93 -5.28 8.63
C ALA A 459 20.41 -6.30 9.68
N MET A 460 19.10 -6.56 9.69
CA MET A 460 18.46 -7.55 10.57
C MET A 460 18.68 -9.00 10.10
N GLY A 461 18.85 -9.22 8.80
CA GLY A 461 18.73 -10.55 8.20
C GLY A 461 17.27 -10.91 7.89
N ALA A 462 17.05 -11.59 6.76
CA ALA A 462 15.72 -11.81 6.19
C ALA A 462 14.79 -12.61 7.12
N GLU A 463 15.29 -13.67 7.75
CA GLU A 463 14.50 -14.51 8.66
C GLU A 463 14.00 -13.71 9.87
N GLN A 464 14.88 -12.93 10.51
CA GLN A 464 14.52 -12.11 11.68
C GLN A 464 13.59 -10.97 11.29
N PHE A 465 13.84 -10.33 10.14
CA PHE A 465 12.94 -9.31 9.59
C PHE A 465 11.54 -9.87 9.37
N THR A 466 11.41 -11.00 8.67
CA THR A 466 10.11 -11.64 8.38
C THR A 466 9.41 -12.12 9.65
N ALA A 467 10.15 -12.64 10.64
CA ALA A 467 9.54 -13.03 11.91
C ALA A 467 8.86 -11.85 12.63
N ILE A 468 9.47 -10.66 12.59
CA ILE A 468 9.01 -9.47 13.30
C ILE A 468 7.97 -8.68 12.51
N PHE A 469 8.27 -8.37 11.24
CA PHE A 469 7.47 -7.47 10.41
C PHE A 469 6.60 -8.19 9.38
N GLY A 470 6.75 -9.50 9.21
CA GLY A 470 6.04 -10.26 8.19
C GLY A 470 6.51 -9.98 6.77
N GLY A 471 5.65 -10.30 5.81
CA GLY A 471 5.82 -10.06 4.38
C GLY A 471 4.58 -10.51 3.63
N GLN A 472 4.54 -10.30 2.32
CA GLN A 472 3.51 -10.92 1.48
C GLN A 472 3.64 -12.45 1.49
N THR A 473 2.51 -13.12 1.37
CA THR A 473 2.40 -14.57 1.22
C THR A 473 1.97 -14.93 -0.20
N ASP A 474 2.27 -16.17 -0.61
CA ASP A 474 1.84 -16.73 -1.90
C ASP A 474 2.22 -15.91 -3.15
N VAL A 475 3.32 -15.16 -3.07
CA VAL A 475 3.83 -14.34 -4.17
C VAL A 475 4.37 -15.23 -5.30
N PRO A 476 3.80 -15.18 -6.52
CA PRO A 476 4.32 -15.93 -7.66
C PRO A 476 5.71 -15.41 -8.07
N SER A 477 6.59 -16.30 -8.51
CA SER A 477 7.86 -15.86 -9.09
C SER A 477 7.65 -15.14 -10.42
N VAL A 478 8.64 -14.36 -10.87
CA VAL A 478 8.60 -13.74 -12.21
C VAL A 478 8.47 -14.77 -13.35
N LEU A 479 8.85 -16.04 -13.12
CA LEU A 479 8.66 -17.12 -14.09
C LEU A 479 7.24 -17.67 -14.06
N ASP A 480 6.61 -17.74 -12.88
CA ASP A 480 5.21 -18.16 -12.76
C ASP A 480 4.27 -17.18 -13.46
N ARG A 481 4.61 -15.87 -13.44
CA ARG A 481 3.92 -14.79 -14.19
C ARG A 481 4.02 -14.90 -15.72
N LEU A 482 4.76 -15.87 -16.26
CA LEU A 482 4.78 -16.21 -17.68
C LEU A 482 3.78 -17.32 -18.04
N THR A 483 3.14 -17.93 -17.03
CA THR A 483 2.12 -18.97 -17.24
C THR A 483 0.74 -18.36 -17.50
N PRO A 484 -0.18 -19.09 -18.16
CA PRO A 484 -1.53 -18.58 -18.43
C PRO A 484 -2.35 -18.17 -17.21
N GLU A 485 -2.08 -18.75 -16.04
CA GLU A 485 -2.77 -18.46 -14.78
C GLU A 485 -2.48 -17.02 -14.30
N PHE A 486 -1.22 -16.59 -14.45
CA PHE A 486 -0.71 -15.30 -13.99
C PHE A 486 -0.31 -14.38 -15.16
N SER A 487 -1.01 -14.52 -16.30
CA SER A 487 -0.85 -13.65 -17.45
C SER A 487 -2.20 -13.21 -18.03
N PRO A 488 -2.32 -11.99 -18.57
CA PRO A 488 -3.55 -11.52 -19.19
C PRO A 488 -4.04 -12.44 -20.32
N ASN A 489 -5.35 -12.58 -20.46
CA ASN A 489 -5.95 -13.41 -21.51
C ASN A 489 -5.80 -12.74 -22.89
N LEU A 490 -4.86 -13.22 -23.68
CA LEU A 490 -4.56 -12.66 -25.01
C LEU A 490 -5.73 -12.76 -26.01
N ALA A 491 -6.64 -13.73 -25.84
CA ALA A 491 -7.80 -13.85 -26.71
C ALA A 491 -8.86 -12.79 -26.38
N THR A 492 -9.09 -12.52 -25.09
CA THR A 492 -9.92 -11.41 -24.61
C THR A 492 -9.34 -10.08 -25.07
N LEU A 493 -8.04 -9.85 -24.84
CA LEU A 493 -7.36 -8.63 -25.27
C LEU A 493 -7.48 -8.39 -26.78
N ALA A 494 -7.28 -9.45 -27.60
CA ALA A 494 -7.45 -9.34 -29.04
C ALA A 494 -8.91 -9.05 -29.45
N HIS A 495 -9.87 -9.60 -28.71
CA HIS A 495 -11.28 -9.29 -28.92
C HIS A 495 -11.58 -7.81 -28.65
N ASP A 496 -11.13 -7.27 -27.51
CA ASP A 496 -11.41 -5.90 -27.09
C ASP A 496 -10.78 -4.87 -28.03
N ILE A 497 -9.56 -5.14 -28.51
CA ILE A 497 -8.91 -4.30 -29.54
C ILE A 497 -9.72 -4.28 -30.84
N LEU A 498 -10.32 -5.41 -31.23
CA LEU A 498 -11.09 -5.50 -32.48
C LEU A 498 -12.49 -4.88 -32.36
N THR A 499 -13.10 -4.93 -31.17
CA THR A 499 -14.45 -4.39 -30.93
C THR A 499 -14.43 -2.91 -30.55
N ASN A 500 -13.35 -2.43 -29.92
CA ASN A 500 -13.13 -1.04 -29.54
C ASN A 500 -11.72 -0.54 -29.91
N PRO A 501 -11.36 -0.49 -31.21
CA PRO A 501 -10.00 -0.15 -31.63
C PRO A 501 -9.57 1.27 -31.24
N ASP A 502 -10.49 2.22 -31.32
CA ASP A 502 -10.24 3.62 -31.00
C ASP A 502 -10.04 3.81 -29.49
N GLY A 503 -10.91 3.21 -28.67
CA GLY A 503 -10.76 3.24 -27.21
C GLY A 503 -9.50 2.52 -26.74
N SER A 504 -9.21 1.35 -27.32
CA SER A 504 -7.99 0.58 -27.02
C SER A 504 -6.73 1.38 -27.34
N LEU A 505 -6.70 2.09 -28.47
CA LEU A 505 -5.58 2.96 -28.82
C LEU A 505 -5.41 4.11 -27.82
N SER A 506 -6.51 4.75 -27.41
CA SER A 506 -6.49 5.78 -26.37
C SER A 506 -5.98 5.25 -25.04
N ALA A 507 -6.48 4.09 -24.61
CA ALA A 507 -6.06 3.46 -23.36
C ALA A 507 -4.58 3.12 -23.36
N LEU A 508 -4.05 2.56 -24.46
CA LEU A 508 -2.62 2.29 -24.62
C LEU A 508 -1.81 3.58 -24.54
N ILE A 509 -2.18 4.62 -25.29
CA ILE A 509 -1.46 5.91 -25.31
C ILE A 509 -1.41 6.54 -23.92
N ASN A 510 -2.53 6.52 -23.19
CA ASN A 510 -2.62 7.12 -21.86
C ASN A 510 -1.85 6.34 -20.78
N ASN A 511 -1.55 5.07 -21.03
CA ASN A 511 -0.81 4.19 -20.11
C ASN A 511 0.65 3.94 -20.51
N VAL A 512 1.12 4.48 -21.64
CA VAL A 512 2.57 4.50 -21.97
C VAL A 512 3.41 5.08 -20.82
N PRO A 513 3.01 6.17 -20.13
CA PRO A 513 3.81 6.70 -19.03
C PRO A 513 3.98 5.72 -17.87
N LEU A 514 2.93 4.95 -17.55
CA LEU A 514 2.98 3.94 -16.50
C LEU A 514 3.93 2.80 -16.88
N ALA A 515 3.77 2.24 -18.08
CA ALA A 515 4.67 1.21 -18.59
C ALA A 515 6.15 1.64 -18.63
N ILE A 516 6.43 2.93 -18.86
CA ILE A 516 7.78 3.49 -18.76
C ILE A 516 8.25 3.45 -17.30
N LYS A 517 7.43 3.94 -16.36
CA LYS A 517 7.76 3.95 -14.92
C LYS A 517 8.00 2.55 -14.38
N ASP A 518 7.19 1.56 -14.76
CA ASP A 518 7.34 0.18 -14.28
C ASP A 518 8.71 -0.41 -14.63
N ILE A 519 9.31 0.03 -15.74
CA ILE A 519 10.63 -0.42 -16.16
C ILE A 519 11.74 0.48 -15.59
N GLU A 520 11.54 1.79 -15.59
CA GLU A 520 12.58 2.75 -15.19
C GLU A 520 12.83 2.74 -13.67
N LEU A 521 11.79 2.62 -12.84
CA LEU A 521 11.93 2.65 -11.38
C LEU A 521 12.78 1.48 -10.85
N PRO A 522 12.58 0.22 -11.27
CA PRO A 522 13.50 -0.88 -10.93
C PRO A 522 14.95 -0.65 -11.38
N VAL A 523 15.16 -0.02 -12.54
CA VAL A 523 16.51 0.30 -13.02
C VAL A 523 17.17 1.36 -12.13
N ILE A 524 16.43 2.39 -11.73
CA ILE A 524 16.89 3.42 -10.80
C ILE A 524 17.22 2.77 -9.45
N LEU A 525 16.33 1.93 -8.92
CA LEU A 525 16.55 1.22 -7.65
C LEU A 525 17.78 0.31 -7.69
N LEU A 526 18.05 -0.39 -8.80
CA LEU A 526 19.30 -1.13 -9.00
C LEU A 526 20.52 -0.20 -8.83
N VAL A 527 20.51 0.96 -9.49
CA VAL A 527 21.62 1.91 -9.42
C VAL A 527 21.83 2.40 -7.98
N GLU A 528 20.75 2.69 -7.25
CA GLU A 528 20.83 3.13 -5.85
C GLU A 528 21.27 2.02 -4.90
N ARG A 529 20.81 0.77 -5.09
CA ARG A 529 21.30 -0.41 -4.35
C ARG A 529 22.82 -0.58 -4.52
N LEU A 530 23.34 -0.38 -5.74
CA LEU A 530 24.79 -0.43 -6.00
C LEU A 530 25.54 0.73 -5.30
N GLN A 531 24.95 1.92 -5.24
CA GLN A 531 25.53 3.05 -4.51
C GLN A 531 25.61 2.79 -3.00
N VAL A 532 24.54 2.25 -2.40
CA VAL A 532 24.51 1.85 -0.98
C VAL A 532 25.61 0.82 -0.70
N LEU A 533 25.71 -0.22 -1.53
CA LEU A 533 26.76 -1.24 -1.38
C LEU A 533 28.17 -0.63 -1.47
N ALA A 534 28.40 0.27 -2.43
CA ALA A 534 29.68 0.94 -2.60
C ALA A 534 30.04 1.82 -1.40
N GLY A 535 29.06 2.55 -0.86
CA GLY A 535 29.20 3.36 0.36
C GLY A 535 29.65 2.50 1.55
N HIS A 536 28.89 1.47 1.89
CA HIS A 536 29.20 0.56 3.01
C HIS A 536 30.55 -0.14 2.83
N THR A 537 30.86 -0.58 1.61
CA THR A 537 32.14 -1.23 1.30
C THR A 537 33.31 -0.28 1.53
N THR A 538 33.16 0.99 1.11
CA THR A 538 34.21 2.01 1.27
C THR A 538 34.48 2.29 2.74
N GLU A 539 33.43 2.50 3.55
CA GLU A 539 33.55 2.76 4.99
C GLU A 539 34.18 1.57 5.74
N ALA A 540 33.76 0.35 5.42
CA ALA A 540 34.31 -0.86 6.02
C ALA A 540 35.81 -1.05 5.69
N ILE A 541 36.20 -0.81 4.44
CA ILE A 541 37.62 -0.87 4.01
C ILE A 541 38.44 0.22 4.72
N GLN A 542 37.94 1.47 4.76
CA GLN A 542 38.63 2.57 5.44
C GLN A 542 38.83 2.27 6.93
N THR A 543 37.82 1.71 7.59
CA THR A 543 37.88 1.28 8.99
C THR A 543 38.94 0.19 9.20
N ALA A 544 38.93 -0.85 8.36
CA ALA A 544 39.89 -1.96 8.46
C ALA A 544 41.35 -1.52 8.17
N VAL A 545 41.54 -0.63 7.19
CA VAL A 545 42.86 -0.08 6.85
C VAL A 545 43.38 0.82 7.96
N SER A 546 42.53 1.71 8.50
CA SER A 546 42.93 2.61 9.59
C SER A 546 43.20 1.88 10.91
N SER A 547 42.53 0.75 11.17
CA SER A 547 42.78 -0.11 12.33
C SER A 547 43.96 -1.08 12.13
N GLY A 548 44.38 -1.31 10.88
CA GLY A 548 45.41 -2.29 10.53
C GLY A 548 44.92 -3.75 10.62
N ASP A 549 43.61 -3.98 10.65
CA ASP A 549 42.98 -5.29 10.82
C ASP A 549 42.77 -5.97 9.45
N LEU A 550 43.74 -6.79 9.05
CA LEU A 550 43.69 -7.55 7.79
C LEU A 550 42.52 -8.54 7.71
N PRO A 551 42.18 -9.32 8.77
CA PRO A 551 40.94 -10.09 8.79
C PRO A 551 39.69 -9.26 8.51
N GLN A 552 39.54 -8.08 9.14
CA GLN A 552 38.41 -7.19 8.91
C GLN A 552 38.36 -6.69 7.46
N LEU A 553 39.51 -6.41 6.84
CA LEU A 553 39.60 -6.03 5.44
C LEU A 553 39.11 -7.16 4.51
N TRP A 554 39.49 -8.41 4.78
CA TRP A 554 39.00 -9.56 4.02
C TRP A 554 37.50 -9.77 4.17
N THR A 555 36.97 -9.61 5.40
CA THR A 555 35.52 -9.65 5.65
C THR A 555 34.80 -8.57 4.85
N ALA A 556 35.30 -7.33 4.83
CA ALA A 556 34.68 -6.24 4.05
C ALA A 556 34.60 -6.56 2.54
N LEU A 557 35.66 -7.15 1.97
CA LEU A 557 35.69 -7.54 0.55
C LEU A 557 34.75 -8.73 0.24
N ASP A 558 34.66 -9.70 1.14
CA ASP A 558 33.75 -10.84 0.98
C ASP A 558 32.28 -10.40 1.08
N THR A 559 31.96 -9.56 2.07
CA THR A 559 30.62 -8.93 2.20
C THR A 559 30.27 -8.13 0.94
N ALA A 560 31.21 -7.39 0.36
CA ALA A 560 30.97 -6.66 -0.89
C ALA A 560 30.65 -7.60 -2.06
N ALA A 561 31.38 -8.72 -2.19
CA ALA A 561 31.13 -9.71 -3.23
C ALA A 561 29.78 -10.42 -3.07
N GLN A 562 29.37 -10.72 -1.83
CA GLN A 562 28.05 -11.26 -1.52
C GLN A 562 26.96 -10.23 -1.83
N GLY A 563 27.12 -8.98 -1.37
CA GLY A 563 26.18 -7.90 -1.67
C GLY A 563 25.93 -7.70 -3.16
N LEU A 564 26.98 -7.76 -4.00
CA LEU A 564 26.82 -7.69 -5.46
C LEU A 564 25.97 -8.83 -6.01
N GLY A 565 26.16 -10.04 -5.48
CA GLY A 565 25.37 -11.19 -5.86
C GLY A 565 23.90 -11.03 -5.47
N SER A 566 23.62 -10.61 -4.23
CA SER A 566 22.24 -10.38 -3.76
C SER A 566 21.53 -9.30 -4.57
N ILE A 567 22.22 -8.20 -4.91
CA ILE A 567 21.68 -7.16 -5.78
C ILE A 567 21.35 -7.73 -7.17
N PHE A 568 22.21 -8.59 -7.72
CA PHE A 568 21.95 -9.22 -9.02
C PHE A 568 20.68 -10.10 -8.99
N ASP A 569 20.53 -10.91 -7.94
CA ASP A 569 19.34 -11.76 -7.77
C ASP A 569 18.08 -10.91 -7.60
N LEU A 570 18.12 -9.86 -6.77
CA LEU A 570 17.01 -8.91 -6.61
C LEU A 570 16.64 -8.23 -7.94
N THR A 571 17.64 -7.81 -8.70
CA THR A 571 17.45 -7.09 -9.96
C THR A 571 16.77 -7.92 -11.04
N LEU A 572 16.96 -9.24 -11.03
CA LEU A 572 16.46 -10.13 -12.07
C LEU A 572 15.24 -10.95 -11.67
N THR A 573 15.12 -11.30 -10.38
CA THR A 573 14.18 -12.35 -9.95
C THR A 573 13.23 -11.92 -8.84
N ASP A 574 13.49 -10.81 -8.15
CA ASP A 574 12.57 -10.31 -7.13
C ASP A 574 11.20 -9.95 -7.76
N PRO A 575 10.10 -10.52 -7.25
CA PRO A 575 8.79 -10.36 -7.88
C PRO A 575 8.21 -8.95 -7.73
N ALA A 576 8.71 -8.13 -6.79
CA ALA A 576 8.26 -6.77 -6.56
C ALA A 576 9.12 -5.72 -7.27
N THR A 577 10.46 -5.88 -7.23
CA THR A 577 11.40 -4.80 -7.54
C THR A 577 12.37 -5.10 -8.68
N SER A 578 12.30 -6.30 -9.29
CA SER A 578 13.19 -6.65 -10.39
C SER A 578 12.83 -5.93 -11.69
N ILE A 579 13.81 -5.77 -12.58
CA ILE A 579 13.57 -5.28 -13.94
C ILE A 579 12.63 -6.26 -14.69
N THR A 580 12.75 -7.56 -14.42
CA THR A 580 11.83 -8.57 -14.99
C THR A 580 10.40 -8.33 -14.53
N ALA A 581 10.19 -8.09 -13.23
CA ALA A 581 8.88 -7.73 -12.69
C ALA A 581 8.35 -6.45 -13.35
N GLY A 582 9.19 -5.42 -13.53
CA GLY A 582 8.83 -4.19 -14.24
C GLY A 582 8.30 -4.41 -15.67
N PHE A 583 8.93 -5.29 -16.45
CA PHE A 583 8.41 -5.64 -17.77
C PHE A 583 7.08 -6.42 -17.71
N LEU A 584 6.87 -7.21 -16.67
CA LEU A 584 5.63 -7.97 -16.47
C LEU A 584 4.50 -7.06 -15.99
N ASN A 585 4.77 -6.13 -15.09
CA ASN A 585 3.83 -5.08 -14.65
C ASN A 585 3.39 -4.25 -15.86
N ALA A 586 4.34 -3.71 -16.64
CA ALA A 586 4.03 -2.98 -17.86
C ALA A 586 3.16 -3.78 -18.86
N ARG A 587 3.36 -5.10 -18.97
CA ARG A 587 2.52 -5.98 -19.80
C ARG A 587 1.10 -6.06 -19.23
N ASP A 588 0.99 -6.28 -17.93
CA ASP A 588 -0.27 -6.51 -17.23
C ASP A 588 -1.11 -5.23 -17.21
N ASP A 589 -0.49 -4.09 -16.91
CA ASP A 589 -1.12 -2.77 -16.87
C ASP A 589 -1.66 -2.31 -18.22
N LEU A 590 -0.89 -2.52 -19.29
CA LEU A 590 -1.36 -2.25 -20.64
C LEU A 590 -2.54 -3.15 -21.03
N ALA A 591 -2.60 -4.38 -20.51
CA ALA A 591 -3.75 -5.25 -20.74
C ALA A 591 -4.97 -4.77 -19.97
N VAL A 592 -4.83 -4.42 -18.68
CA VAL A 592 -5.91 -3.83 -17.86
C VAL A 592 -6.47 -2.57 -18.53
N ALA A 593 -5.59 -1.67 -18.98
CA ALA A 593 -5.98 -0.46 -19.68
C ALA A 593 -6.87 -0.74 -20.91
N VAL A 594 -6.53 -1.76 -21.70
CA VAL A 594 -7.32 -2.12 -22.89
C VAL A 594 -8.66 -2.78 -22.52
N MET A 595 -8.67 -3.67 -21.52
CA MET A 595 -9.90 -4.31 -21.04
C MET A 595 -10.89 -3.27 -20.50
N ASN A 596 -10.38 -2.23 -19.86
CA ASN A 596 -11.13 -1.12 -19.29
C ASN A 596 -11.22 0.12 -20.20
N ALA A 597 -10.93 -0.02 -21.50
CA ALA A 597 -10.85 1.10 -22.42
C ALA A 597 -12.21 1.81 -22.61
N PRO A 598 -12.25 3.16 -22.59
CA PRO A 598 -13.48 3.90 -22.80
C PRO A 598 -14.01 3.71 -24.22
N GLY A 599 -15.31 3.96 -24.43
CA GLY A 599 -15.90 3.94 -25.77
C GLY A 599 -15.39 5.08 -26.65
N GLY A 600 -14.70 4.75 -27.75
CA GLY A 600 -14.21 5.71 -28.74
C GLY A 600 -12.87 6.37 -28.40
N PHE A 601 -12.34 7.19 -29.32
CA PHE A 601 -11.02 7.81 -29.16
C PHE A 601 -11.09 9.03 -28.24
N ALA A 602 -10.40 8.97 -27.11
CA ALA A 602 -10.01 10.13 -26.30
C ALA A 602 -8.58 10.53 -26.69
N PRO A 603 -8.35 11.67 -27.37
CA PRO A 603 -7.02 12.15 -27.70
C PRO A 603 -6.18 12.42 -26.44
N LEU A 604 -4.88 12.67 -26.64
CA LEU A 604 -3.99 13.39 -25.71
C LEU A 604 -4.49 14.84 -25.49
N SER A 605 -5.73 15.02 -25.07
CA SER A 605 -6.25 16.33 -24.71
C SER A 605 -5.89 16.57 -23.26
N GLU A 606 -4.67 17.08 -23.06
CA GLU A 606 -4.18 17.71 -21.83
C GLU A 606 -3.91 16.70 -20.67
N SER A 607 -2.61 16.55 -20.34
CA SER A 607 -2.06 16.00 -19.09
C SER A 607 -2.98 15.07 -18.30
N THR A 608 -3.00 13.78 -18.66
CA THR A 608 -3.59 12.77 -17.78
C THR A 608 -2.71 12.62 -16.53
N PRO A 609 -3.26 12.21 -15.38
CA PRO A 609 -2.51 12.01 -14.13
C PRO A 609 -1.22 11.18 -14.28
N LEU A 610 -1.20 10.21 -15.21
CA LEU A 610 -0.01 9.41 -15.52
C LEU A 610 1.08 10.17 -16.27
N TRP A 611 0.72 11.05 -17.21
CA TRP A 611 1.70 11.92 -17.88
C TRP A 611 2.29 12.93 -16.89
N ASP A 612 1.48 13.50 -16.02
CA ASP A 612 1.93 14.40 -14.95
C ASP A 612 2.86 13.68 -13.97
N SER A 613 2.49 12.45 -13.58
CA SER A 613 3.32 11.59 -12.72
C SER A 613 4.70 11.28 -13.35
N LEU A 614 4.74 10.98 -14.65
CA LEU A 614 6.01 10.76 -15.36
C LEU A 614 6.83 12.06 -15.48
N ALA A 615 6.18 13.21 -15.71
CA ALA A 615 6.87 14.49 -15.73
C ALA A 615 7.51 14.80 -14.37
N ALA A 616 6.78 14.60 -13.28
CA ALA A 616 7.28 14.78 -11.92
C ALA A 616 8.47 13.84 -11.62
N LEU A 617 8.41 12.58 -12.05
CA LEU A 617 9.55 11.65 -11.94
C LEU A 617 10.80 12.19 -12.67
N ASN A 618 10.63 12.66 -13.91
CA ASN A 618 11.74 13.21 -14.69
C ASN A 618 12.35 14.45 -14.05
N GLU A 619 11.53 15.36 -13.52
CA GLU A 619 12.00 16.53 -12.79
C GLU A 619 12.79 16.14 -11.53
N ALA A 620 12.24 15.22 -10.72
CA ALA A 620 12.90 14.68 -9.54
C ALA A 620 14.28 14.08 -9.87
N LEU A 621 14.39 13.32 -10.96
CA LEU A 621 15.66 12.74 -11.42
C LEU A 621 16.67 13.79 -11.88
N ILE A 622 16.22 14.83 -12.62
CA ILE A 622 17.09 15.93 -13.05
C ILE A 622 17.65 16.67 -11.82
N HIS A 623 16.80 16.96 -10.84
CA HIS A 623 17.22 17.59 -9.59
C HIS A 623 18.23 16.71 -8.84
N THR A 624 17.97 15.42 -8.71
CA THR A 624 18.86 14.47 -8.01
C THR A 624 20.23 14.37 -8.71
N LEU A 625 20.26 14.22 -10.04
CA LEU A 625 21.50 14.14 -10.83
C LEU A 625 22.31 15.44 -10.80
N ALA A 626 21.66 16.60 -10.80
CA ALA A 626 22.34 17.88 -10.70
C ALA A 626 23.00 18.09 -9.33
N HIS A 627 22.38 17.59 -8.26
CA HIS A 627 22.93 17.63 -6.90
C HIS A 627 24.05 16.59 -6.71
N SER A 628 23.88 15.37 -7.23
CA SER A 628 24.95 14.37 -7.18
C SER A 628 26.16 14.83 -7.97
N ALA A 629 26.03 15.40 -9.18
CA ALA A 629 27.17 15.96 -9.93
C ALA A 629 27.92 17.09 -9.19
N ALA A 630 27.29 17.77 -8.22
CA ALA A 630 27.92 18.77 -7.36
C ALA A 630 28.62 18.15 -6.13
N GLY A 631 28.28 16.92 -5.74
CA GLY A 631 28.82 16.20 -4.57
C GLY A 631 29.65 14.94 -4.87
N THR A 632 29.49 14.31 -6.03
CA THR A 632 30.16 13.08 -6.44
C THR A 632 31.37 13.42 -7.30
N ALA A 633 32.45 13.86 -6.65
CA ALA A 633 33.77 13.41 -7.09
C ALA A 633 33.84 11.90 -6.79
N LEU A 634 33.33 11.09 -7.70
CA LEU A 634 33.58 9.64 -7.72
C LEU A 634 35.09 9.49 -7.92
N LEU A 635 35.82 9.34 -6.81
CA LEU A 635 37.28 9.31 -6.72
C LEU A 635 37.92 10.62 -7.22
N ASP A 636 38.25 11.56 -6.32
CA ASP A 636 39.33 12.50 -6.63
C ASP A 636 40.59 11.65 -6.89
N PRO A 637 41.22 11.71 -8.08
CA PRO A 637 42.48 11.03 -8.33
C PRO A 637 43.57 11.39 -7.30
N GLY A 638 43.41 12.52 -6.59
CA GLY A 638 44.24 12.94 -5.47
C GLY A 638 44.15 12.04 -4.23
N ASP A 639 42.99 11.45 -3.93
CA ASP A 639 42.80 10.60 -2.74
C ASP A 639 43.40 9.19 -2.94
N ILE A 640 43.52 8.73 -4.19
CA ILE A 640 44.24 7.49 -4.52
C ILE A 640 45.76 7.70 -4.48
N ALA A 641 46.25 8.91 -4.77
CA ALA A 641 47.68 9.23 -4.72
C ALA A 641 48.25 9.36 -3.29
N ALA A 642 47.40 9.42 -2.27
CA ALA A 642 47.79 9.48 -0.85
C ALA A 642 47.91 8.10 -0.18
N LEU A 643 47.44 7.03 -0.84
CA LEU A 643 47.66 5.65 -0.41
C LEU A 643 49.00 5.16 -0.94
N ASP A 644 50.08 5.58 -0.25
CA ASP A 644 51.45 5.08 -0.45
C ASP A 644 51.53 3.62 0.05
N LEU A 645 50.88 2.72 -0.68
CA LEU A 645 50.91 1.28 -0.47
C LEU A 645 51.95 0.68 -1.41
N LEU A 646 53.22 0.78 -1.02
CA LEU A 646 54.31 -0.21 -1.19
C LEU A 646 55.61 0.41 -0.64
N PRO A 647 56.51 -0.37 0.00
CA PRO A 647 57.82 0.12 0.44
C PRO A 647 58.78 0.43 -0.72
#